data_AF-A0A521CHL3-F1
#
_entry.id   AF-A0A521CHL3-F1
#
_cell.length_a   1.000
_cell.length_b   1.000
_cell.length_c   1.000
_cell.angle_alpha   90.00
_cell.angle_beta   90.00
_cell.angle_gamma   90.00
#
_symmetry.space_group_name_H-M   'P 1'
#
loop_
_entity.id
_entity.type
_entity.pdbx_description
1 polymer ?
#
loop_
_entity_poly.entity_id
_entity_poly.type
_entity_poly.pdbx_seq_one_letter_code
_entity_poly.pdbx_strand_id
1 'polypeptide(L)'
;MGPFSRRSVLEAFAGITAVPAVGGARGVSSTADVDPTAFPSVGERDRGAWGTYHGNRRRTGYVPDGTGPEANPRIEWLFETGFTGGDGSLRQQHPIVRDGVAYAFAETSSETTADSGSFRLAAIDLETGSESWRVAPEVNGATGPLATDDRSLYLNSLNGVLSLGRTDGEVEWVQDDFFPTGGPVSVGEEVYSIVEDRSTGEGLVVALDAGSGERLWNHPVGEVRSAASPAYADGTIYAATGRGGRLYAIDVESRSEEWVFEIDGDHDFQGSVPAIAPGEAYVASQERLFSIDADAGEERWSVESGNSWNAPAVTGERVLHSESRGLVAYDRESGSELWRTRRFTGPESSSIAVGDTAYLHDGFTGEIGAFDLETGERRWRFPLGSHNVRADLSFHDGRLLLNVAGRVFAIVGGDVESTPTATATHDPDRPAIGREVTFDASGSGGEIDRYLWNLSGGLFRTGEEATYAYEYDTGGNRQYSLLVIDENGRTDAVYSEALAPNAEFSVTVTGTNGPIEAGAELEVSFDVTNDGDAEAARTIDVSADGIGSTSVRTRLDSGETSAETATLATDSESVGTFDVAVDSGTDGDSISVTVSDPAAESGGGDATDGTGGSGSEGDDATTDGNAGDDTAVDGTAAAGTVLSPVDSRYLLGAGTLAVLATGGALFRRSQGGDADGTEVDGLADDGDSAGDPSTAGDPSPATGASGSHAGGGAASGGDADPDDAASSSSDPEPPVDLDDPAGSVEAIRTGLAEAANAAESAEEDGDLDAAVARYERAVRTYDDPIERLDGPDAAELAAALDDVKAELHAVRTRRRARDTLRETLRSAEKSLREAIDAHVEGRSTLSKLRYRQARDRFGTALDAIDDADANVPSSPIEVSPAGESDLADAPLADLPGVSDGAAGALSEAGFETVADLYAANPAADDESGDLAAALDSARGQGDLEASAVSRLTALSWRSDGDTTAFGDRADVERRRDRAATGFDATR
;
A
#
# COMPACT_ATOMS: atom_id res chain seq x y z
N MET A 1 -37.58 -42.72 -9.88
CA MET A 1 -36.85 -42.23 -8.69
C MET A 1 -35.49 -42.89 -8.71
N GLY A 2 -34.50 -42.08 -9.05
CA GLY A 2 -33.08 -42.37 -9.25
C GLY A 2 -32.48 -41.02 -9.67
N PRO A 3 -31.42 -40.54 -9.01
CA PRO A 3 -31.01 -39.13 -9.05
C PRO A 3 -30.39 -38.79 -10.42
N PHE A 4 -30.69 -37.59 -10.89
CA PHE A 4 -30.16 -37.01 -12.12
C PHE A 4 -28.80 -36.38 -11.82
N SER A 5 -27.71 -36.93 -12.37
CA SER A 5 -26.44 -36.21 -12.48
C SER A 5 -26.48 -35.29 -13.70
N ARG A 6 -26.15 -34.00 -13.49
CA ARG A 6 -26.03 -32.98 -14.54
C ARG A 6 -24.65 -33.08 -15.20
N ARG A 7 -24.54 -33.79 -16.31
CA ARG A 7 -23.51 -33.50 -17.34
C ARG A 7 -24.06 -33.94 -18.71
N SER A 8 -23.91 -33.07 -19.71
CA SER A 8 -24.15 -33.26 -21.16
C SER A 8 -25.44 -32.65 -21.75
N VAL A 9 -25.43 -31.36 -22.14
CA VAL A 9 -26.03 -30.89 -23.43
C VAL A 9 -25.35 -29.58 -23.88
N LEU A 10 -24.32 -29.67 -24.72
CA LEU A 10 -23.93 -28.60 -25.66
C LEU A 10 -23.47 -29.28 -26.95
N GLU A 11 -24.36 -29.31 -27.94
CA GLU A 11 -24.13 -29.26 -29.39
C GLU A 11 -25.32 -29.88 -30.14
N ALA A 12 -26.21 -29.02 -30.66
CA ALA A 12 -26.86 -29.15 -31.97
C ALA A 12 -28.00 -28.13 -32.09
N PHE A 13 -27.83 -27.12 -32.95
CA PHE A 13 -28.72 -26.80 -34.08
C PHE A 13 -28.59 -25.33 -34.48
N ALA A 14 -27.83 -25.11 -35.57
CA ALA A 14 -27.99 -23.95 -36.42
C ALA A 14 -29.25 -24.11 -37.29
N GLY A 15 -30.06 -23.05 -37.34
CA GLY A 15 -30.97 -22.74 -38.44
C GLY A 15 -32.40 -23.24 -38.31
N ILE A 16 -33.34 -22.32 -38.05
CA ILE A 16 -34.60 -22.16 -38.81
C ILE A 16 -35.16 -20.74 -38.58
N THR A 17 -35.73 -20.25 -39.67
CA THR A 17 -36.26 -18.95 -40.05
C THR A 17 -37.42 -18.39 -39.20
N ALA A 18 -37.51 -17.06 -39.15
CA ALA A 18 -38.58 -16.25 -38.58
C ALA A 18 -39.95 -16.39 -39.28
N VAL A 19 -41.05 -16.13 -38.54
CA VAL A 19 -42.30 -15.39 -38.91
C VAL A 19 -43.21 -15.25 -37.64
N PRO A 20 -44.02 -14.18 -37.48
CA PRO A 20 -44.46 -13.67 -36.17
C PRO A 20 -45.91 -14.01 -35.80
N ALA A 21 -46.26 -13.92 -34.50
CA ALA A 21 -47.65 -13.78 -34.06
C ALA A 21 -47.78 -13.05 -32.70
N VAL A 22 -48.74 -12.14 -32.70
CA VAL A 22 -49.22 -11.22 -31.66
C VAL A 22 -50.03 -11.95 -30.59
N GLY A 23 -49.93 -11.51 -29.32
CA GLY A 23 -51.09 -11.57 -28.40
C GLY A 23 -50.83 -11.86 -26.90
N GLY A 24 -50.61 -10.80 -26.11
CA GLY A 24 -51.41 -10.51 -24.90
C GLY A 24 -51.16 -11.26 -23.58
N ALA A 25 -50.54 -10.52 -22.65
CA ALA A 25 -50.88 -10.39 -21.21
C ALA A 25 -50.50 -11.50 -20.22
N ARG A 26 -49.48 -11.26 -19.37
CA ARG A 26 -49.56 -10.60 -18.05
C ARG A 26 -48.16 -10.64 -17.41
N GLY A 27 -47.69 -9.48 -16.93
CA GLY A 27 -46.34 -9.31 -16.39
C GLY A 27 -46.11 -10.14 -15.14
N VAL A 28 -45.19 -11.08 -15.25
CA VAL A 28 -44.35 -11.56 -14.16
C VAL A 28 -43.05 -10.77 -14.34
N SER A 29 -42.67 -10.00 -13.32
CA SER A 29 -41.37 -9.33 -13.28
C SER A 29 -40.30 -10.40 -13.43
N SER A 30 -39.54 -10.34 -14.51
CA SER A 30 -38.32 -11.13 -14.64
C SER A 30 -37.41 -10.75 -13.48
N THR A 31 -36.87 -11.79 -12.83
CA THR A 31 -35.62 -11.76 -12.08
C THR A 31 -34.65 -10.81 -12.77
N ALA A 32 -34.22 -9.77 -12.07
CA ALA A 32 -33.10 -8.98 -12.53
C ALA A 32 -31.91 -9.94 -12.63
N ASP A 33 -31.24 -9.96 -13.79
CA ASP A 33 -29.90 -10.51 -13.91
C ASP A 33 -29.04 -9.78 -12.87
N VAL A 34 -28.73 -10.42 -11.74
CA VAL A 34 -27.72 -9.93 -10.81
C VAL A 34 -26.40 -10.32 -11.43
N ASP A 35 -25.69 -9.31 -11.92
CA ASP A 35 -24.40 -9.45 -12.56
C ASP A 35 -23.35 -9.80 -11.49
N PRO A 36 -22.75 -11.01 -11.49
CA PRO A 36 -21.72 -11.41 -10.53
C PRO A 36 -20.43 -10.60 -10.67
N THR A 37 -20.30 -9.79 -11.73
CA THR A 37 -19.17 -8.85 -11.91
C THR A 37 -19.43 -7.47 -11.29
N ALA A 38 -20.66 -7.22 -10.81
CA ALA A 38 -21.04 -5.95 -10.22
C ALA A 38 -20.37 -5.73 -8.86
N PHE A 39 -19.86 -4.52 -8.65
CA PHE A 39 -19.34 -4.13 -7.34
C PHE A 39 -20.47 -4.18 -6.31
N PRO A 40 -20.24 -4.76 -5.12
CA PRO A 40 -21.24 -4.76 -4.06
C PRO A 40 -21.63 -3.32 -3.73
N SER A 41 -22.92 -3.09 -3.48
CA SER A 41 -23.39 -1.74 -3.15
C SER A 41 -22.66 -1.26 -1.90
N VAL A 42 -21.98 -0.11 -2.01
CA VAL A 42 -21.31 0.49 -0.85
C VAL A 42 -22.38 0.76 0.20
N GLY A 43 -22.19 0.25 1.43
CA GLY A 43 -23.13 0.45 2.53
C GLY A 43 -23.37 1.95 2.75
N GLU A 44 -24.58 2.35 3.14
CA GLU A 44 -24.99 3.77 3.25
C GLU A 44 -24.01 4.66 4.04
N ARG A 45 -23.23 4.08 4.97
CA ARG A 45 -22.23 4.79 5.78
C ARG A 45 -20.90 5.05 5.07
N ASP A 46 -20.51 4.20 4.13
CA ASP A 46 -19.29 4.39 3.33
C ASP A 46 -19.59 5.03 1.96
N ARG A 47 -20.88 5.23 1.62
CA ARG A 47 -21.28 5.98 0.43
C ARG A 47 -20.73 7.40 0.51
N GLY A 48 -19.80 7.70 -0.41
CA GLY A 48 -19.16 8.99 -0.53
C GLY A 48 -17.85 9.11 0.27
N ALA A 49 -17.52 8.23 1.21
CA ALA A 49 -16.24 8.34 1.92
C ALA A 49 -15.04 8.00 1.01
N TRP A 50 -13.95 8.75 1.13
CA TRP A 50 -12.64 8.46 0.53
C TRP A 50 -11.64 8.22 1.65
N GLY A 51 -11.90 7.18 2.44
CA GLY A 51 -11.30 7.01 3.76
C GLY A 51 -9.88 6.44 3.76
N THR A 52 -9.33 6.10 2.60
CA THR A 52 -8.00 5.50 2.50
C THR A 52 -7.46 5.70 1.09
N TYR A 53 -6.18 5.38 0.86
CA TYR A 53 -5.60 5.44 -0.48
C TYR A 53 -6.43 4.69 -1.52
N HIS A 54 -6.62 5.33 -2.66
CA HIS A 54 -7.42 4.85 -3.78
C HIS A 54 -8.91 4.58 -3.43
N GLY A 55 -9.39 5.32 -2.44
CA GLY A 55 -10.81 5.58 -2.17
C GLY A 55 -11.52 4.57 -1.30
N ASN A 56 -11.22 3.28 -1.45
CA ASN A 56 -11.86 2.22 -0.68
C ASN A 56 -10.86 1.17 -0.20
N ARG A 57 -11.30 0.30 0.71
CA ARG A 57 -10.48 -0.77 1.30
C ARG A 57 -9.97 -1.78 0.26
N ARG A 58 -10.71 -1.95 -0.84
CA ARG A 58 -10.32 -2.77 -1.99
C ARG A 58 -9.33 -2.06 -2.93
N ARG A 59 -9.03 -0.78 -2.70
CA ARG A 59 -8.11 0.06 -3.49
C ARG A 59 -8.48 0.16 -4.97
N THR A 60 -9.78 0.07 -5.33
CA THR A 60 -10.17 0.02 -6.74
C THR A 60 -10.10 1.37 -7.45
N GLY A 61 -10.02 2.49 -6.73
CA GLY A 61 -10.03 3.81 -7.35
C GLY A 61 -11.29 4.16 -8.13
N TYR A 62 -12.37 3.39 -7.94
CA TYR A 62 -13.60 3.50 -8.72
C TYR A 62 -14.79 3.91 -7.86
N VAL A 63 -15.56 4.87 -8.38
CA VAL A 63 -16.80 5.37 -7.79
C VAL A 63 -17.92 5.27 -8.84
N PRO A 64 -18.66 4.15 -8.92
CA PRO A 64 -19.61 3.88 -9.99
C PRO A 64 -20.77 4.89 -10.07
N ASP A 65 -21.35 5.24 -8.92
CA ASP A 65 -22.53 6.12 -8.85
C ASP A 65 -22.14 7.61 -8.69
N GLY A 66 -20.85 7.92 -8.81
CA GLY A 66 -20.35 9.28 -8.64
C GLY A 66 -20.50 10.12 -9.90
N THR A 67 -20.67 11.42 -9.72
CA THR A 67 -20.60 12.41 -10.81
C THR A 67 -19.55 13.43 -10.45
N GLY A 68 -18.41 13.39 -11.14
CA GLY A 68 -17.34 14.38 -10.97
C GLY A 68 -17.50 15.60 -11.87
N PRO A 69 -16.47 16.47 -11.94
CA PRO A 69 -16.47 17.61 -12.84
C PRO A 69 -16.48 17.16 -14.31
N GLU A 70 -17.64 17.21 -14.97
CA GLU A 70 -17.78 16.78 -16.37
C GLU A 70 -17.22 17.81 -17.37
N ALA A 71 -17.27 19.11 -17.03
CA ALA A 71 -16.80 20.20 -17.88
C ALA A 71 -16.49 21.47 -17.06
N ASN A 72 -15.70 22.35 -17.69
CA ASN A 72 -15.29 23.67 -17.16
C ASN A 72 -14.85 23.62 -15.69
N PRO A 73 -13.82 22.82 -15.36
CA PRO A 73 -13.32 22.71 -14.01
C PRO A 73 -12.88 24.07 -13.45
N ARG A 74 -13.12 24.28 -12.16
CA ARG A 74 -12.65 25.44 -11.40
C ARG A 74 -12.26 25.04 -9.98
N ILE A 75 -11.36 25.80 -9.38
CA ILE A 75 -11.04 25.72 -7.95
C ILE A 75 -12.28 26.24 -7.19
N GLU A 76 -12.88 25.39 -6.37
CA GLU A 76 -13.91 25.82 -5.41
C GLU A 76 -13.26 26.51 -4.22
N TRP A 77 -12.20 25.89 -3.70
CA TRP A 77 -11.37 26.45 -2.65
C TRP A 77 -9.95 25.88 -2.71
N LEU A 78 -9.03 26.62 -2.07
CA LEU A 78 -7.62 26.30 -1.95
C LEU A 78 -7.21 26.44 -0.48
N PHE A 79 -6.59 25.41 0.06
CA PHE A 79 -6.07 25.42 1.43
C PHE A 79 -4.54 25.29 1.44
N GLU A 80 -3.86 26.13 2.23
CA GLU A 80 -2.41 26.06 2.41
C GLU A 80 -2.07 25.27 3.69
N THR A 81 -1.36 24.15 3.54
CA THR A 81 -0.89 23.31 4.67
C THR A 81 0.17 24.03 5.53
N GLY A 82 0.61 25.20 5.05
CA GLY A 82 1.61 26.06 5.68
C GLY A 82 3.05 25.60 5.47
N PHE A 83 3.27 24.52 4.72
CA PHE A 83 4.58 24.19 4.16
C PHE A 83 4.58 24.59 2.68
N THR A 84 5.05 25.79 2.41
CA THR A 84 5.30 26.31 1.07
C THR A 84 6.82 26.32 0.90
N GLY A 85 7.37 25.28 0.28
CA GLY A 85 8.76 24.83 0.39
C GLY A 85 9.85 25.89 0.17
N GLY A 86 11.01 25.69 0.81
CA GLY A 86 12.21 26.52 0.62
C GLY A 86 13.39 25.75 0.03
N ASP A 87 13.35 24.42 -0.04
CA ASP A 87 14.53 23.59 -0.31
C ASP A 87 14.25 22.27 -1.06
N GLY A 88 13.07 22.11 -1.67
CA GLY A 88 12.86 21.09 -2.70
C GLY A 88 12.44 19.69 -2.26
N SER A 89 12.26 19.41 -0.96
CA SER A 89 11.79 18.09 -0.48
C SER A 89 10.51 18.17 0.34
N LEU A 90 9.36 18.34 -0.31
CA LEU A 90 8.06 18.21 0.36
C LEU A 90 7.51 16.80 0.13
N ARG A 91 7.43 15.99 1.19
CA ARG A 91 6.66 14.74 1.17
C ARG A 91 5.20 15.09 1.46
N GLN A 92 4.33 14.69 0.55
CA GLN A 92 2.90 15.01 0.58
C GLN A 92 2.11 13.75 0.34
N GLN A 93 0.98 13.63 1.02
CA GLN A 93 0.03 12.55 0.80
C GLN A 93 -1.25 13.14 0.21
N HIS A 94 -1.97 12.31 -0.55
CA HIS A 94 -3.29 12.67 -1.05
C HIS A 94 -4.25 12.90 0.14
N PRO A 95 -5.21 13.82 0.02
CA PRO A 95 -6.20 14.03 1.06
C PRO A 95 -7.12 12.82 1.20
N ILE A 96 -7.44 12.39 2.41
CA ILE A 96 -8.54 11.44 2.64
C ILE A 96 -9.77 12.19 3.13
N VAL A 97 -10.96 11.69 2.83
CA VAL A 97 -12.22 12.40 3.12
C VAL A 97 -13.18 11.49 3.86
N ARG A 98 -13.74 11.99 4.97
CA ARG A 98 -14.84 11.32 5.68
C ARG A 98 -15.70 12.35 6.40
N ASP A 99 -17.02 12.16 6.36
CA ASP A 99 -18.03 13.00 7.02
C ASP A 99 -17.87 14.52 6.74
N GLY A 100 -17.59 14.89 5.48
CA GLY A 100 -17.44 16.29 5.09
C GLY A 100 -16.15 16.95 5.59
N VAL A 101 -15.17 16.18 6.06
CA VAL A 101 -13.85 16.66 6.46
C VAL A 101 -12.79 16.02 5.58
N ALA A 102 -11.93 16.84 4.98
CA ALA A 102 -10.72 16.40 4.29
C ALA A 102 -9.52 16.48 5.24
N TYR A 103 -8.74 15.41 5.30
CA TYR A 103 -7.51 15.34 6.09
C TYR A 103 -6.32 15.33 5.16
N ALA A 104 -5.40 16.27 5.36
CA ALA A 104 -4.24 16.45 4.49
C ALA A 104 -2.94 16.50 5.29
N PHE A 105 -1.94 15.80 4.77
CA PHE A 105 -0.64 15.64 5.39
C PHE A 105 0.46 16.29 4.54
N ALA A 106 1.36 17.02 5.18
CA ALA A 106 2.55 17.59 4.57
C ALA A 106 3.76 17.53 5.52
N GLU A 107 4.91 17.19 4.97
CA GLU A 107 6.21 17.07 5.66
C GLU A 107 7.29 17.80 4.87
N THR A 108 8.18 18.50 5.59
CA THR A 108 9.44 19.02 5.04
C THR A 108 10.58 18.08 5.32
N SER A 109 11.39 17.72 4.34
CA SER A 109 12.66 17.04 4.58
C SER A 109 13.79 18.07 4.63
N SER A 110 14.23 18.46 5.83
CA SER A 110 15.46 19.27 5.96
C SER A 110 16.67 18.35 6.04
N GLU A 111 17.58 18.41 5.07
CA GLU A 111 18.87 17.68 5.13
C GLU A 111 19.89 18.35 6.07
N THR A 112 19.64 19.58 6.53
CA THR A 112 20.66 20.46 7.14
C THR A 112 20.53 20.67 8.64
N THR A 113 19.46 20.19 9.29
CA THR A 113 19.29 20.28 10.74
C THR A 113 19.03 18.92 11.36
N ALA A 114 19.63 18.66 12.52
CA ALA A 114 19.41 17.46 13.33
C ALA A 114 17.97 17.34 13.88
N ASP A 115 17.09 18.30 13.57
CA ASP A 115 15.65 18.16 13.72
C ASP A 115 15.14 17.33 12.54
N SER A 116 14.75 16.09 12.83
CA SER A 116 13.87 15.28 11.97
C SER A 116 12.73 16.16 11.43
N GLY A 117 12.41 16.04 10.13
CA GLY A 117 11.53 16.92 9.39
C GLY A 117 10.29 17.43 10.15
N SER A 118 9.90 18.68 9.94
CA SER A 118 8.66 19.19 10.55
C SER A 118 7.42 18.69 9.81
N PHE A 119 6.47 18.11 10.55
CA PHE A 119 5.23 17.51 10.05
C PHE A 119 4.01 18.37 10.34
N ARG A 120 3.00 18.34 9.46
CA ARG A 120 1.69 18.95 9.68
C ARG A 120 0.59 18.08 9.12
N LEU A 121 -0.41 17.85 9.97
CA LEU A 121 -1.70 17.27 9.61
C LEU A 121 -2.77 18.34 9.81
N ALA A 122 -3.58 18.55 8.79
CA ALA A 122 -4.69 19.49 8.84
C ALA A 122 -6.00 18.76 8.55
N ALA A 123 -7.04 19.10 9.32
CA ALA A 123 -8.43 18.82 8.98
C ALA A 123 -9.06 20.07 8.37
N ILE A 124 -9.71 19.88 7.24
CA ILE A 124 -10.26 20.93 6.39
C ILE A 124 -11.74 20.65 6.24
N ASP A 125 -12.58 21.61 6.59
CA ASP A 125 -14.01 21.57 6.31
C ASP A 125 -14.21 21.56 4.78
N LEU A 126 -14.84 20.52 4.27
CA LEU A 126 -14.89 20.28 2.83
C LEU A 126 -15.81 21.25 2.08
N GLU A 127 -16.83 21.78 2.75
CA GLU A 127 -17.78 22.73 2.16
C GLU A 127 -17.15 24.11 2.00
N THR A 128 -16.36 24.55 2.98
CA THR A 128 -15.82 25.91 3.03
C THR A 128 -14.34 26.01 2.65
N GLY A 129 -13.60 24.90 2.66
CA GLY A 129 -12.14 24.89 2.54
C GLY A 129 -11.39 25.48 3.74
N SER A 130 -12.11 25.71 4.85
CA SER A 130 -11.54 26.33 6.06
C SER A 130 -10.86 25.30 6.95
N GLU A 131 -9.84 25.73 7.69
CA GLU A 131 -9.21 24.89 8.71
C GLU A 131 -10.20 24.59 9.84
N SER A 132 -10.40 23.30 10.12
CA SER A 132 -11.07 22.83 11.34
C SER A 132 -10.08 22.75 12.49
N TRP A 133 -8.95 22.09 12.25
CA TRP A 133 -7.82 22.02 13.18
C TRP A 133 -6.53 21.70 12.42
N ARG A 134 -5.40 21.96 13.08
CA ARG A 134 -4.07 21.59 12.60
C ARG A 134 -3.19 21.18 13.77
N VAL A 135 -2.48 20.09 13.58
CA VAL A 135 -1.50 19.58 14.55
C VAL A 135 -0.17 19.29 13.88
N ALA A 136 0.88 19.23 14.69
CA ALA A 136 2.20 18.76 14.32
C ALA A 136 2.57 17.62 15.28
N PRO A 137 2.06 16.40 15.06
CA PRO A 137 2.36 15.27 15.93
C PRO A 137 3.87 15.04 15.97
N GLU A 138 4.41 14.62 17.12
CA GLU A 138 5.82 14.22 17.27
C GLU A 138 6.06 12.85 16.60
N VAL A 139 5.90 12.81 15.28
CA VAL A 139 6.16 11.64 14.43
C VAL A 139 7.48 11.83 13.69
N ASN A 140 8.18 10.73 13.45
CA ASN A 140 9.35 10.73 12.58
C ASN A 140 8.95 10.08 11.26
N GLY A 141 8.89 10.84 10.17
CA GLY A 141 8.61 10.41 8.78
C GLY A 141 7.26 9.72 8.59
N ALA A 142 6.37 10.21 7.72
CA ALA A 142 5.27 9.35 7.26
C ALA A 142 5.80 8.36 6.22
N THR A 143 5.44 7.09 6.37
CA THR A 143 5.87 6.02 5.46
C THR A 143 4.81 5.69 4.40
N GLY A 144 3.57 6.15 4.59
CA GLY A 144 2.51 5.98 3.61
C GLY A 144 1.28 6.86 3.85
N PRO A 145 0.24 6.69 3.04
CA PRO A 145 -0.98 7.48 3.14
C PRO A 145 -1.82 7.16 4.38
N LEU A 146 -2.64 8.13 4.78
CA LEU A 146 -3.57 8.00 5.90
C LEU A 146 -4.70 7.01 5.60
N ALA A 147 -5.26 6.43 6.66
CA ALA A 147 -6.57 5.78 6.63
C ALA A 147 -7.48 6.39 7.70
N THR A 148 -8.80 6.24 7.55
CA THR A 148 -9.77 6.69 8.54
C THR A 148 -11.00 5.79 8.57
N ASP A 149 -11.59 5.69 9.75
CA ASP A 149 -12.90 5.09 9.99
C ASP A 149 -13.84 6.08 10.72
N ASP A 150 -14.95 5.59 11.27
CA ASP A 150 -15.92 6.42 11.99
C ASP A 150 -15.31 7.14 13.21
N ARG A 151 -14.20 6.66 13.75
CA ARG A 151 -13.62 7.12 15.02
C ARG A 151 -12.31 7.88 14.83
N SER A 152 -11.37 7.33 14.09
CA SER A 152 -9.97 7.73 14.16
C SER A 152 -9.30 7.89 12.78
N LEU A 153 -8.16 8.56 12.78
CA LEU A 153 -7.20 8.60 11.67
C LEU A 153 -6.04 7.67 12.01
N TYR A 154 -5.59 6.88 11.05
CA TYR A 154 -4.44 5.99 11.20
C TYR A 154 -3.31 6.44 10.29
N LEU A 155 -2.12 6.52 10.87
CA LEU A 155 -0.91 6.95 10.20
C LEU A 155 0.22 5.98 10.48
N ASN A 156 0.91 5.57 9.41
CA ASN A 156 2.16 4.84 9.50
C ASN A 156 3.34 5.82 9.45
N SER A 157 4.23 5.69 10.43
CA SER A 157 5.43 6.52 10.55
C SER A 157 6.67 5.67 10.87
N LEU A 158 7.88 6.24 10.79
CA LEU A 158 9.10 5.55 11.23
C LEU A 158 9.06 5.19 12.72
N ASN A 159 8.24 5.90 13.51
CA ASN A 159 8.03 5.60 14.93
C ASN A 159 7.06 4.43 15.17
N GLY A 160 6.27 4.01 14.17
CA GLY A 160 5.27 2.96 14.32
C GLY A 160 3.93 3.31 13.68
N VAL A 161 2.88 2.55 14.02
CA VAL A 161 1.49 2.83 13.63
C VAL A 161 0.84 3.70 14.71
N LEU A 162 0.16 4.77 14.31
CA LEU A 162 -0.50 5.71 15.21
C LEU A 162 -1.99 5.77 14.94
N SER A 163 -2.78 5.94 16.00
CA SER A 163 -4.14 6.45 15.91
C SER A 163 -4.20 7.89 16.40
N LEU A 164 -4.92 8.73 15.66
CA LEU A 164 -5.17 10.13 15.98
C LEU A 164 -6.67 10.40 16.00
N GLY A 165 -7.14 11.25 16.92
CA GLY A 165 -8.52 11.68 16.98
C GLY A 165 -8.93 12.47 15.73
N ARG A 166 -10.08 12.16 15.14
CA ARG A 166 -10.59 12.87 13.94
C ARG A 166 -10.99 14.33 14.20
N THR A 167 -11.28 14.68 15.46
CA THR A 167 -11.82 15.98 15.86
C THR A 167 -10.79 16.97 16.37
N ASP A 168 -9.61 16.49 16.75
CA ASP A 168 -8.55 17.30 17.35
C ASP A 168 -7.15 16.97 16.81
N GLY A 169 -6.97 15.81 16.17
CA GLY A 169 -5.67 15.35 15.67
C GLY A 169 -4.74 14.87 16.77
N GLU A 170 -5.22 14.72 18.00
CA GLU A 170 -4.41 14.27 19.13
C GLU A 170 -4.12 12.78 19.03
N VAL A 171 -2.92 12.37 19.41
CA VAL A 171 -2.53 10.95 19.41
C VAL A 171 -3.33 10.19 20.47
N GLU A 172 -4.09 9.18 20.04
CA GLU A 172 -4.86 8.30 20.95
C GLU A 172 -4.00 7.14 21.44
N TRP A 173 -3.25 6.51 20.53
CA TRP A 173 -2.31 5.44 20.83
C TRP A 173 -1.20 5.37 19.80
N VAL A 174 -0.08 4.76 20.19
CA VAL A 174 1.08 4.47 19.32
C VAL A 174 1.48 3.02 19.51
N GLN A 175 1.67 2.31 18.41
CA GLN A 175 2.23 0.97 18.38
C GLN A 175 3.60 1.01 17.69
N ASP A 176 4.66 0.80 18.47
CA ASP A 176 6.06 1.01 18.08
C ASP A 176 6.90 -0.28 18.07
N ASP A 177 6.28 -1.46 18.06
CA ASP A 177 7.02 -2.72 17.91
C ASP A 177 7.58 -2.93 16.48
N PHE A 178 7.15 -2.12 15.49
CA PHE A 178 7.42 -2.34 14.07
C PHE A 178 7.91 -1.09 13.32
N PHE A 179 8.51 -1.30 12.16
CA PHE A 179 8.73 -0.28 11.13
C PHE A 179 7.66 -0.44 10.03
N PRO A 180 6.59 0.35 10.02
CA PRO A 180 5.56 0.25 9.00
C PRO A 180 6.05 0.79 7.65
N THR A 181 5.65 0.14 6.56
CA THR A 181 6.28 0.39 5.26
C THR A 181 5.39 1.20 4.32
N GLY A 182 4.07 0.97 4.28
CA GLY A 182 3.09 1.75 3.50
C GLY A 182 1.93 2.32 4.33
N GLY A 183 0.76 2.58 3.74
CA GLY A 183 -0.41 3.13 4.43
C GLY A 183 -1.36 2.03 4.95
N PRO A 184 -1.95 2.16 6.16
CA PRO A 184 -2.79 1.12 6.73
C PRO A 184 -4.16 1.01 6.04
N VAL A 185 -4.92 -0.02 6.41
CA VAL A 185 -6.36 -0.14 6.09
C VAL A 185 -7.13 -0.46 7.37
N SER A 186 -8.18 0.32 7.68
CA SER A 186 -9.06 0.08 8.84
C SER A 186 -10.34 -0.62 8.39
N VAL A 187 -10.73 -1.69 9.07
CA VAL A 187 -11.94 -2.49 8.86
C VAL A 187 -12.62 -2.77 10.20
N GLY A 188 -13.78 -2.14 10.44
CA GLY A 188 -14.53 -2.39 11.67
C GLY A 188 -13.76 -1.92 12.91
N GLU A 189 -13.39 -2.86 13.78
CA GLU A 189 -12.61 -2.61 14.99
C GLU A 189 -11.13 -3.00 14.83
N GLU A 190 -10.66 -3.26 13.61
CA GLU A 190 -9.30 -3.71 13.32
C GLU A 190 -8.59 -2.80 12.33
N VAL A 191 -7.28 -2.63 12.50
CA VAL A 191 -6.38 -1.90 11.59
C VAL A 191 -5.30 -2.86 11.11
N TYR A 192 -5.17 -2.98 9.79
CA TYR A 192 -4.14 -3.82 9.17
C TYR A 192 -3.04 -2.97 8.56
N SER A 193 -1.80 -3.41 8.76
CA SER A 193 -0.62 -2.76 8.22
C SER A 193 0.41 -3.79 7.78
N ILE A 194 1.17 -3.43 6.73
CA ILE A 194 2.39 -4.14 6.36
C ILE A 194 3.56 -3.46 7.07
N VAL A 195 4.37 -4.25 7.78
CA VAL A 195 5.41 -3.75 8.68
C VAL A 195 6.64 -4.64 8.66
N GLU A 196 7.79 -4.11 9.02
CA GLU A 196 9.02 -4.87 9.32
C GLU A 196 9.19 -4.95 10.84
N ASP A 197 9.39 -6.15 11.37
CA ASP A 197 9.64 -6.36 12.80
C ASP A 197 11.00 -5.75 13.19
N ARG A 198 11.03 -4.91 14.24
CA ARG A 198 12.26 -4.22 14.65
C ARG A 198 13.34 -5.15 15.18
N SER A 199 12.95 -6.30 15.71
CA SER A 199 13.85 -7.25 16.38
C SER A 199 14.42 -8.28 15.42
N THR A 200 13.62 -8.75 14.45
CA THR A 200 14.01 -9.80 13.51
C THR A 200 14.32 -9.26 12.11
N GLY A 201 13.79 -8.09 11.73
CA GLY A 201 13.82 -7.59 10.35
C GLY A 201 12.88 -8.34 9.41
N GLU A 202 11.98 -9.18 9.95
CA GLU A 202 11.02 -9.96 9.17
C GLU A 202 9.85 -9.08 8.70
N GLY A 203 9.39 -9.28 7.47
CA GLY A 203 8.17 -8.64 6.99
C GLY A 203 6.94 -9.30 7.60
N LEU A 204 5.98 -8.50 8.05
CA LEU A 204 4.75 -8.96 8.67
C LEU A 204 3.55 -8.21 8.08
N VAL A 205 2.43 -8.91 7.94
CA VAL A 205 1.11 -8.29 8.03
C VAL A 205 0.69 -8.34 9.49
N VAL A 206 0.33 -7.19 10.06
CA VAL A 206 -0.16 -7.10 11.44
C VAL A 206 -1.61 -6.64 11.47
N ALA A 207 -2.39 -7.19 12.39
CA ALA A 207 -3.70 -6.69 12.76
C ALA A 207 -3.64 -6.10 14.17
N LEU A 208 -4.12 -4.87 14.30
CA LEU A 208 -4.16 -4.12 15.55
C LEU A 208 -5.62 -3.83 15.91
N ASP A 209 -5.94 -3.83 17.20
CA ASP A 209 -7.20 -3.30 17.70
C ASP A 209 -7.26 -1.79 17.41
N ALA A 210 -8.32 -1.33 16.75
CA ALA A 210 -8.50 0.06 16.36
C ALA A 210 -8.60 1.00 17.57
N GLY A 211 -9.12 0.52 18.71
CA GLY A 211 -9.35 1.31 19.91
C GLY A 211 -8.12 1.44 20.81
N SER A 212 -7.27 0.40 20.89
CA SER A 212 -6.12 0.34 21.81
C SER A 212 -4.75 0.30 21.11
N GLY A 213 -4.69 -0.10 19.84
CA GLY A 213 -3.44 -0.35 19.13
C GLY A 213 -2.76 -1.67 19.51
N GLU A 214 -3.40 -2.50 20.33
CA GLU A 214 -2.87 -3.81 20.73
C GLU A 214 -2.84 -4.76 19.53
N ARG A 215 -1.72 -5.47 19.37
CA ARG A 215 -1.59 -6.47 18.31
C ARG A 215 -2.50 -7.66 18.58
N LEU A 216 -3.47 -7.86 17.69
CA LEU A 216 -4.40 -9.00 17.72
C LEU A 216 -3.76 -10.25 17.14
N TRP A 217 -3.09 -10.09 15.99
CA TRP A 217 -2.34 -11.15 15.33
C TRP A 217 -1.32 -10.58 14.34
N ASN A 218 -0.43 -11.44 13.85
CA ASN A 218 0.47 -11.13 12.75
C ASN A 218 0.68 -12.38 11.88
N HIS A 219 1.05 -12.15 10.62
CA HIS A 219 1.38 -13.18 9.65
C HIS A 219 2.72 -12.83 8.99
N PRO A 220 3.72 -13.73 9.01
CA PRO A 220 4.97 -13.52 8.30
C PRO A 220 4.76 -13.40 6.79
N VAL A 221 5.45 -12.45 6.18
CA VAL A 221 5.51 -12.25 4.73
C VAL A 221 6.96 -12.04 4.31
N GLY A 222 7.23 -12.08 3.01
CA GLY A 222 8.55 -11.77 2.46
C GLY A 222 9.06 -10.37 2.85
N GLU A 223 10.29 -10.04 2.49
CA GLU A 223 10.92 -8.76 2.86
C GLU A 223 10.14 -7.54 2.29
N VAL A 224 9.86 -6.56 3.16
CA VAL A 224 8.85 -5.49 2.93
C VAL A 224 9.43 -4.09 2.72
N ARG A 225 10.69 -3.93 2.28
CA ARG A 225 11.43 -2.63 2.22
C ARG A 225 10.83 -1.51 1.32
N SER A 226 9.57 -1.57 0.90
CA SER A 226 8.88 -0.60 0.05
C SER A 226 7.51 -0.20 0.60
N ALA A 227 6.93 0.90 0.08
CA ALA A 227 5.66 1.49 0.51
C ALA A 227 4.40 0.68 0.14
N ALA A 228 4.41 -0.60 0.49
CA ALA A 228 3.30 -1.51 0.27
C ALA A 228 2.14 -1.20 1.22
N SER A 229 0.98 -0.89 0.64
CA SER A 229 -0.25 -0.68 1.40
C SER A 229 -1.16 -1.91 1.19
N PRO A 230 -1.70 -2.54 2.24
CA PRO A 230 -2.60 -3.66 2.07
C PRO A 230 -3.96 -3.23 1.48
N ALA A 231 -4.59 -4.16 0.78
CA ALA A 231 -6.01 -4.09 0.42
C ALA A 231 -6.80 -5.12 1.23
N TYR A 232 -8.07 -4.83 1.49
CA TYR A 232 -8.99 -5.74 2.17
C TYR A 232 -10.24 -5.94 1.31
N ALA A 233 -10.58 -7.21 1.08
CA ALA A 233 -11.74 -7.63 0.32
C ALA A 233 -12.26 -8.95 0.87
N ASP A 234 -13.57 -9.03 1.15
CA ASP A 234 -14.27 -10.29 1.44
C ASP A 234 -13.66 -11.17 2.54
N GLY A 235 -13.09 -10.56 3.58
CA GLY A 235 -12.43 -11.30 4.67
C GLY A 235 -10.94 -11.61 4.44
N THR A 236 -10.39 -11.21 3.30
CA THR A 236 -8.99 -11.47 2.92
C THR A 236 -8.19 -10.18 2.86
N ILE A 237 -6.98 -10.21 3.42
CA ILE A 237 -5.95 -9.17 3.27
C ILE A 237 -5.03 -9.53 2.12
N TYR A 238 -4.87 -8.59 1.19
CA TYR A 238 -3.94 -8.69 0.07
C TYR A 238 -2.73 -7.81 0.33
N ALA A 239 -1.55 -8.42 0.38
CA ALA A 239 -0.30 -7.75 0.72
C ALA A 239 0.77 -8.01 -0.35
N ALA A 240 1.18 -6.96 -1.07
CA ALA A 240 2.29 -7.03 -2.01
C ALA A 240 3.62 -6.77 -1.27
N THR A 241 4.61 -7.64 -1.43
CA THR A 241 5.95 -7.46 -0.86
C THR A 241 6.94 -7.06 -1.94
N GLY A 242 7.84 -6.13 -1.58
CA GLY A 242 8.78 -5.54 -2.54
C GLY A 242 9.87 -6.51 -2.98
N ARG A 243 10.65 -7.07 -2.05
CA ARG A 243 11.81 -7.88 -2.44
C ARG A 243 11.42 -9.35 -2.62
N GLY A 244 11.74 -9.89 -3.80
CA GLY A 244 11.27 -11.21 -4.25
C GLY A 244 9.85 -11.21 -4.81
N GLY A 245 9.23 -10.02 -4.98
CA GLY A 245 7.99 -9.79 -5.72
C GLY A 245 6.87 -10.79 -5.43
N ARG A 246 6.09 -10.59 -4.37
CA ARG A 246 4.98 -11.51 -4.04
C ARG A 246 3.71 -10.76 -3.70
N LEU A 247 2.57 -11.33 -4.06
CA LEU A 247 1.26 -10.94 -3.57
C LEU A 247 0.72 -12.06 -2.69
N TYR A 248 0.50 -11.76 -1.42
CA TYR A 248 -0.10 -12.68 -0.46
C TYR A 248 -1.60 -12.41 -0.36
N ALA A 249 -2.41 -13.47 -0.31
CA ALA A 249 -3.79 -13.44 0.16
C ALA A 249 -3.89 -14.15 1.50
N ILE A 250 -4.30 -13.43 2.54
CA ILE A 250 -4.34 -13.91 3.92
C ILE A 250 -5.77 -13.80 4.43
N ASP A 251 -6.37 -14.92 4.78
CA ASP A 251 -7.70 -14.96 5.39
C ASP A 251 -7.63 -14.42 6.81
N VAL A 252 -8.48 -13.44 7.13
CA VAL A 252 -8.46 -12.73 8.42
C VAL A 252 -8.94 -13.61 9.57
N GLU A 253 -9.89 -14.52 9.33
CA GLU A 253 -10.48 -15.34 10.38
C GLU A 253 -9.53 -16.46 10.82
N SER A 254 -9.05 -17.26 9.87
CA SER A 254 -8.09 -18.34 10.11
C SER A 254 -6.67 -17.82 10.33
N ARG A 255 -6.38 -16.59 9.88
CA ARG A 255 -5.05 -15.96 9.92
C ARG A 255 -4.02 -16.76 9.14
N SER A 256 -4.48 -17.42 8.07
CA SER A 256 -3.66 -18.28 7.24
C SER A 256 -3.60 -17.79 5.81
N GLU A 257 -2.47 -18.04 5.17
CA GLU A 257 -2.27 -17.81 3.75
C GLU A 257 -3.23 -18.68 2.94
N GLU A 258 -4.06 -18.04 2.10
CA GLU A 258 -4.91 -18.73 1.14
C GLU A 258 -4.14 -19.10 -0.12
N TRP A 259 -3.28 -18.19 -0.57
CA TRP A 259 -2.36 -18.34 -1.70
C TRP A 259 -1.27 -17.26 -1.72
N VAL A 260 -0.22 -17.50 -2.50
CA VAL A 260 0.83 -16.53 -2.85
C VAL A 260 1.06 -16.54 -4.35
N PHE A 261 1.08 -15.36 -4.94
CA PHE A 261 1.41 -15.15 -6.34
C PHE A 261 2.79 -14.51 -6.49
N GLU A 262 3.63 -15.01 -7.40
CA GLU A 262 4.95 -14.45 -7.67
C GLU A 262 4.89 -13.38 -8.78
N ILE A 263 5.30 -12.16 -8.43
CA ILE A 263 5.35 -10.96 -9.28
C ILE A 263 6.76 -10.84 -9.86
N ASP A 264 6.95 -11.24 -11.12
CA ASP A 264 8.19 -11.08 -11.91
C ASP A 264 9.51 -11.62 -11.27
N GLY A 265 9.42 -12.53 -10.29
CA GLY A 265 10.59 -13.23 -9.72
C GLY A 265 11.50 -12.38 -8.82
N ASP A 266 12.79 -12.73 -8.74
CA ASP A 266 13.76 -12.24 -7.73
C ASP A 266 14.33 -10.83 -8.01
N HIS A 267 13.55 -9.96 -8.64
CA HIS A 267 13.93 -8.58 -8.89
C HIS A 267 13.52 -7.68 -7.71
N ASP A 268 14.37 -6.71 -7.35
CA ASP A 268 14.04 -5.69 -6.34
C ASP A 268 12.86 -4.85 -6.86
N PHE A 269 11.66 -5.21 -6.43
CA PHE A 269 10.41 -4.56 -6.82
C PHE A 269 10.00 -3.51 -5.77
N GLN A 270 9.62 -2.33 -6.23
CA GLN A 270 8.89 -1.38 -5.40
C GLN A 270 7.40 -1.65 -5.59
N GLY A 271 6.78 -2.22 -4.56
CA GLY A 271 5.38 -2.67 -4.55
C GLY A 271 4.40 -1.62 -5.07
N SER A 272 3.60 -1.95 -6.10
CA SER A 272 2.34 -1.24 -6.32
C SER A 272 1.30 -1.71 -5.30
N VAL A 273 0.30 -0.88 -5.06
CA VAL A 273 -0.82 -1.23 -4.17
C VAL A 273 -1.79 -2.12 -4.93
N PRO A 274 -2.13 -3.33 -4.41
CA PRO A 274 -3.05 -4.23 -5.09
C PRO A 274 -4.47 -3.65 -5.09
N ALA A 275 -5.17 -3.79 -6.22
CA ALA A 275 -6.58 -3.43 -6.36
C ALA A 275 -7.43 -4.69 -6.52
N ILE A 276 -8.50 -4.82 -5.73
CA ILE A 276 -9.31 -6.05 -5.66
C ILE A 276 -10.73 -5.78 -6.16
N ALA A 277 -11.07 -6.34 -7.32
CA ALA A 277 -12.43 -6.35 -7.86
C ALA A 277 -13.13 -7.68 -7.51
N PRO A 278 -14.45 -7.80 -7.69
CA PRO A 278 -15.14 -9.08 -7.52
C PRO A 278 -14.46 -10.19 -8.34
N GLY A 279 -13.93 -11.21 -7.64
CA GLY A 279 -13.25 -12.36 -8.23
C GLY A 279 -11.85 -12.10 -8.81
N GLU A 280 -11.31 -10.87 -8.80
CA GLU A 280 -9.99 -10.59 -9.41
C GLU A 280 -9.13 -9.63 -8.57
N ALA A 281 -7.84 -9.94 -8.48
CA ALA A 281 -6.82 -9.10 -7.90
C ALA A 281 -5.91 -8.55 -9.00
N TYR A 282 -5.57 -7.25 -8.91
CA TYR A 282 -4.67 -6.58 -9.84
C TYR A 282 -3.47 -6.04 -9.11
N VAL A 283 -2.29 -6.28 -9.66
CA VAL A 283 -1.02 -5.74 -9.15
C VAL A 283 -0.10 -5.40 -10.31
N ALA A 284 0.53 -4.24 -10.23
CA ALA A 284 1.49 -3.77 -11.22
C ALA A 284 2.93 -3.93 -10.70
N SER A 285 3.83 -4.30 -11.60
CA SER A 285 5.27 -4.31 -11.45
C SER A 285 5.94 -3.25 -12.33
N GLN A 286 7.27 -3.16 -12.26
CA GLN A 286 8.05 -2.35 -13.22
C GLN A 286 7.89 -2.82 -14.67
N GLU A 287 7.48 -4.06 -14.89
CA GLU A 287 7.46 -4.64 -16.23
C GLU A 287 6.06 -5.01 -16.70
N ARG A 288 5.14 -5.31 -15.78
CA ARG A 288 3.85 -5.92 -16.09
C ARG A 288 2.73 -5.44 -15.21
N LEU A 289 1.52 -5.45 -15.74
CA LEU A 289 0.28 -5.43 -14.96
C LEU A 289 -0.30 -6.85 -14.99
N PHE A 290 -0.60 -7.40 -13.81
CA PHE A 290 -1.18 -8.72 -13.64
C PHE A 290 -2.66 -8.62 -13.26
N SER A 291 -3.46 -9.51 -13.83
CA SER A 291 -4.77 -9.91 -13.33
C SER A 291 -4.68 -11.32 -12.80
N ILE A 292 -5.15 -11.51 -11.57
CA ILE A 292 -5.02 -12.74 -10.79
C ILE A 292 -6.41 -13.12 -10.31
N ASP A 293 -6.73 -14.41 -10.34
CA ASP A 293 -7.92 -14.95 -9.69
C ASP A 293 -7.84 -14.68 -8.18
N ALA A 294 -8.77 -13.89 -7.64
CA ALA A 294 -8.68 -13.40 -6.26
C ALA A 294 -8.76 -14.51 -5.20
N ASP A 295 -9.24 -15.69 -5.59
CA ASP A 295 -9.57 -16.79 -4.70
C ASP A 295 -8.64 -18.00 -4.90
N ALA A 296 -8.19 -18.23 -6.15
CA ALA A 296 -7.24 -19.28 -6.50
C ALA A 296 -5.78 -18.79 -6.49
N GLY A 297 -5.54 -17.49 -6.69
CA GLY A 297 -4.19 -16.93 -6.80
C GLY A 297 -3.49 -17.23 -8.12
N GLU A 298 -4.24 -17.63 -9.15
CA GLU A 298 -3.70 -17.98 -10.48
C GLU A 298 -3.75 -16.78 -11.43
N GLU A 299 -2.72 -16.61 -12.27
CA GLU A 299 -2.72 -15.55 -13.30
C GLU A 299 -3.85 -15.80 -14.31
N ARG A 300 -4.71 -14.80 -14.51
CA ARG A 300 -5.70 -14.81 -15.61
C ARG A 300 -5.11 -14.24 -16.89
N TRP A 301 -4.47 -13.09 -16.76
CA TRP A 301 -3.74 -12.45 -17.85
C TRP A 301 -2.71 -11.49 -17.28
N SER A 302 -1.70 -11.17 -18.09
CA SER A 302 -0.76 -10.09 -17.80
C SER A 302 -0.35 -9.36 -19.07
N VAL A 303 -0.03 -8.08 -18.92
CA VAL A 303 0.38 -7.19 -20.03
C VAL A 303 1.67 -6.49 -19.66
N GLU A 304 2.51 -6.22 -20.66
CA GLU A 304 3.70 -5.39 -20.46
C GLU A 304 3.27 -3.96 -20.07
N SER A 305 3.74 -3.50 -18.92
CA SER A 305 3.56 -2.14 -18.42
C SER A 305 4.83 -1.32 -18.64
N GLY A 306 4.67 -0.05 -19.02
CA GLY A 306 5.77 0.85 -19.34
C GLY A 306 6.56 1.38 -18.13
N ASN A 307 6.98 0.54 -17.18
CA ASN A 307 7.68 0.94 -15.95
C ASN A 307 6.88 1.90 -15.07
N SER A 308 5.98 1.33 -14.28
CA SER A 308 5.07 2.07 -13.39
C SER A 308 4.87 1.34 -12.07
N TRP A 309 4.76 2.10 -10.98
CA TRP A 309 4.41 1.60 -9.64
C TRP A 309 3.00 2.05 -9.21
N ASN A 310 2.21 2.56 -10.16
CA ASN A 310 0.90 3.16 -9.86
C ASN A 310 -0.16 2.10 -9.59
N ALA A 311 -1.07 2.41 -8.67
CA ALA A 311 -2.20 1.56 -8.39
C ALA A 311 -3.18 1.61 -9.58
N PRO A 312 -3.63 0.46 -10.12
CA PRO A 312 -4.61 0.44 -11.20
C PRO A 312 -6.00 0.82 -10.68
N ALA A 313 -6.76 1.61 -11.45
CA ALA A 313 -8.17 1.84 -11.16
C ALA A 313 -9.03 0.79 -11.87
N VAL A 314 -9.87 0.09 -11.13
CA VAL A 314 -10.61 -1.09 -11.61
C VAL A 314 -12.11 -0.83 -11.57
N THR A 315 -12.72 -0.88 -12.74
CA THR A 315 -14.17 -0.72 -12.96
C THR A 315 -14.80 -2.07 -13.28
N GLY A 316 -16.12 -2.09 -13.53
CA GLY A 316 -16.83 -3.34 -13.85
C GLY A 316 -16.31 -4.01 -15.13
N GLU A 317 -15.86 -3.22 -16.11
CA GLU A 317 -15.48 -3.70 -17.44
C GLU A 317 -14.03 -3.39 -17.83
N ARG A 318 -13.34 -2.50 -17.09
CA ARG A 318 -12.04 -1.94 -17.50
C ARG A 318 -11.07 -1.82 -16.35
N VAL A 319 -9.79 -2.00 -16.66
CA VAL A 319 -8.66 -1.69 -15.77
C VAL A 319 -7.91 -0.50 -16.36
N LEU A 320 -7.83 0.59 -15.61
CA LEU A 320 -7.07 1.77 -15.97
C LEU A 320 -5.70 1.73 -15.30
N HIS A 321 -4.64 1.87 -16.07
CA HIS A 321 -3.29 1.87 -15.56
C HIS A 321 -2.50 3.06 -16.13
N SER A 322 -1.85 3.80 -15.23
CA SER A 322 -1.03 4.95 -15.58
C SER A 322 0.42 4.51 -15.77
N GLU A 323 0.96 4.71 -16.97
CA GLU A 323 2.30 4.29 -17.40
C GLU A 323 3.08 5.44 -18.05
N SER A 324 4.41 5.26 -18.23
CA SER A 324 5.33 6.19 -18.93
C SER A 324 4.95 6.58 -20.36
N ARG A 325 3.89 5.95 -20.89
CA ARG A 325 3.34 6.13 -22.23
C ARG A 325 1.92 6.69 -22.25
N GLY A 326 1.35 7.04 -21.10
CA GLY A 326 -0.03 7.54 -21.00
C GLY A 326 -0.87 6.76 -19.98
N LEU A 327 -2.14 7.15 -19.88
CA LEU A 327 -3.17 6.34 -19.27
C LEU A 327 -3.65 5.30 -20.29
N VAL A 328 -3.72 4.05 -19.87
CA VAL A 328 -4.17 2.92 -20.68
C VAL A 328 -5.42 2.33 -20.05
N ALA A 329 -6.41 2.00 -20.87
CA ALA A 329 -7.51 1.15 -20.45
C ALA A 329 -7.36 -0.23 -21.07
N TYR A 330 -7.42 -1.24 -20.21
CA TYR A 330 -7.48 -2.64 -20.59
C TYR A 330 -8.90 -3.17 -20.38
N ASP A 331 -9.32 -4.08 -21.25
CA ASP A 331 -10.48 -4.91 -21.05
C ASP A 331 -10.25 -5.80 -19.82
N ARG A 332 -11.19 -5.79 -18.87
CA ARG A 332 -11.02 -6.46 -17.58
C ARG A 332 -10.91 -7.98 -17.72
N GLU A 333 -11.67 -8.57 -18.64
CA GLU A 333 -11.73 -10.03 -18.84
C GLU A 333 -10.51 -10.56 -19.59
N SER A 334 -10.10 -9.88 -20.66
CA SER A 334 -9.06 -10.36 -21.58
C SER A 334 -7.69 -9.73 -21.40
N GLY A 335 -7.59 -8.61 -20.69
CA GLY A 335 -6.37 -7.80 -20.61
C GLY A 335 -6.01 -7.09 -21.91
N SER A 336 -6.90 -7.07 -22.93
CA SER A 336 -6.60 -6.40 -24.19
C SER A 336 -6.66 -4.87 -24.06
N GLU A 337 -5.71 -4.15 -24.66
CA GLU A 337 -5.74 -2.67 -24.67
C GLU A 337 -6.95 -2.17 -25.46
N LEU A 338 -7.85 -1.42 -24.80
CA LEU A 338 -9.03 -0.79 -25.39
C LEU A 338 -8.69 0.57 -25.99
N TRP A 339 -7.98 1.39 -25.21
CA TRP A 339 -7.52 2.71 -25.63
C TRP A 339 -6.30 3.14 -24.82
N ARG A 340 -5.59 4.13 -25.36
CA ARG A 340 -4.43 4.75 -24.72
C ARG A 340 -4.40 6.24 -25.01
N THR A 341 -4.10 7.04 -23.99
CA THR A 341 -3.92 8.49 -24.15
C THR A 341 -2.58 8.82 -24.80
N ARG A 342 -2.32 10.11 -25.06
CA ARG A 342 -0.98 10.53 -25.45
C ARG A 342 0.01 10.33 -24.30
N ARG A 343 1.28 10.18 -24.65
CA ARG A 343 2.40 9.99 -23.72
C ARG A 343 2.51 11.11 -22.69
N PHE A 344 2.54 10.74 -21.42
CA PHE A 344 3.02 11.57 -20.31
C PHE A 344 4.52 11.31 -20.11
N THR A 345 5.29 12.30 -19.65
CA THR A 345 6.76 12.22 -19.60
C THR A 345 7.34 12.53 -18.22
N GLY A 346 6.58 12.36 -17.13
CA GLY A 346 7.03 12.73 -15.78
C GLY A 346 6.46 11.85 -14.67
N PRO A 347 6.58 12.26 -13.40
CA PRO A 347 6.18 11.44 -12.27
C PRO A 347 4.67 11.21 -12.31
N GLU A 348 4.28 9.95 -12.34
CA GLU A 348 2.88 9.58 -12.54
C GLU A 348 2.16 9.38 -11.21
N SER A 349 0.89 9.78 -11.23
CA SER A 349 -0.06 9.58 -10.14
C SER A 349 -0.99 8.43 -10.51
N SER A 350 -1.57 7.76 -9.53
CA SER A 350 -2.60 6.74 -9.77
C SER A 350 -3.86 7.41 -10.31
N SER A 351 -4.41 6.87 -11.40
CA SER A 351 -5.68 7.33 -11.97
C SER A 351 -6.86 6.91 -11.09
N ILE A 352 -7.98 7.62 -11.20
CA ILE A 352 -9.26 7.23 -10.59
C ILE A 352 -10.37 7.25 -11.65
N ALA A 353 -11.43 6.47 -11.42
CA ALA A 353 -12.63 6.46 -12.26
C ALA A 353 -13.85 6.86 -11.43
N VAL A 354 -14.67 7.77 -11.96
CA VAL A 354 -15.91 8.23 -11.32
C VAL A 354 -16.99 8.25 -12.39
N GLY A 355 -18.01 7.41 -12.22
CA GLY A 355 -19.02 7.17 -13.24
C GLY A 355 -18.37 6.80 -14.58
N ASP A 356 -18.64 7.61 -15.60
CA ASP A 356 -18.15 7.43 -16.96
C ASP A 356 -16.85 8.21 -17.27
N THR A 357 -16.18 8.75 -16.25
CA THR A 357 -15.00 9.61 -16.42
C THR A 357 -13.78 9.05 -15.70
N ALA A 358 -12.66 8.96 -16.40
CA ALA A 358 -11.34 8.72 -15.81
C ALA A 358 -10.61 10.05 -15.54
N TYR A 359 -10.01 10.18 -14.37
CA TYR A 359 -9.19 11.34 -13.99
C TYR A 359 -7.75 10.93 -13.70
N LEU A 360 -6.81 11.76 -14.14
CA LEU A 360 -5.40 11.58 -13.90
C LEU A 360 -4.73 12.94 -13.68
N HIS A 361 -3.88 13.04 -12.67
CA HIS A 361 -2.94 14.14 -12.53
C HIS A 361 -1.65 13.80 -13.28
N ASP A 362 -1.36 14.57 -14.33
CA ASP A 362 -0.08 14.51 -15.04
C ASP A 362 0.95 15.33 -14.28
N GLY A 363 1.75 14.63 -13.48
CA GLY A 363 2.78 15.26 -12.68
C GLY A 363 3.87 15.96 -13.50
N PHE A 364 4.04 15.65 -14.79
CA PHE A 364 5.01 16.35 -15.64
C PHE A 364 4.53 17.75 -16.00
N THR A 365 3.27 17.87 -16.43
CA THR A 365 2.71 19.15 -16.89
C THR A 365 2.06 19.93 -15.76
N GLY A 366 1.75 19.28 -14.64
CA GLY A 366 1.03 19.88 -13.53
C GLY A 366 -0.44 20.13 -13.84
N GLU A 367 -1.03 19.30 -14.70
CA GLU A 367 -2.43 19.40 -15.12
C GLU A 367 -3.23 18.16 -14.73
N ILE A 368 -4.51 18.36 -14.41
CA ILE A 368 -5.47 17.25 -14.30
C ILE A 368 -6.09 17.05 -15.68
N GLY A 369 -6.09 15.81 -16.17
CA GLY A 369 -6.84 15.39 -17.34
C GLY A 369 -8.10 14.63 -16.93
N ALA A 370 -9.21 14.93 -17.61
CA ALA A 370 -10.42 14.11 -17.57
C ALA A 370 -10.65 13.46 -18.92
N PHE A 371 -10.93 12.16 -18.91
CA PHE A 371 -11.06 11.33 -20.09
C PHE A 371 -12.37 10.57 -20.03
N ASP A 372 -13.04 10.48 -21.16
CA ASP A 372 -14.16 9.56 -21.33
C ASP A 372 -13.71 8.12 -21.08
N LEU A 373 -14.36 7.42 -20.16
CA LEU A 373 -13.94 6.09 -19.72
C LEU A 373 -14.05 5.04 -20.83
N GLU A 374 -15.01 5.20 -21.74
CA GLU A 374 -15.25 4.25 -22.83
C GLU A 374 -14.25 4.43 -23.98
N THR A 375 -13.94 5.67 -24.33
CA THR A 375 -13.17 6.00 -25.55
C THR A 375 -11.74 6.49 -25.30
N GLY A 376 -11.43 6.93 -24.08
CA GLY A 376 -10.18 7.61 -23.75
C GLY A 376 -10.07 9.04 -24.30
N GLU A 377 -11.14 9.57 -24.90
CA GLU A 377 -11.15 10.93 -25.41
C GLU A 377 -11.08 11.94 -24.27
N ARG A 378 -10.13 12.87 -24.33
CA ARG A 378 -9.97 13.89 -23.29
C ARG A 378 -11.13 14.88 -23.34
N ARG A 379 -11.92 14.92 -22.27
CA ARG A 379 -13.05 15.84 -22.06
C ARG A 379 -12.55 17.24 -21.75
N TRP A 380 -11.59 17.37 -20.84
CA TRP A 380 -10.97 18.64 -20.48
C TRP A 380 -9.57 18.45 -19.87
N ARG A 381 -8.87 19.57 -19.67
CA ARG A 381 -7.62 19.67 -18.91
C ARG A 381 -7.69 20.85 -17.95
N PHE A 382 -7.04 20.75 -16.80
CA PHE A 382 -7.04 21.79 -15.77
C PHE A 382 -5.65 22.02 -15.18
N PRO A 383 -5.00 23.15 -15.46
CA PRO A 383 -3.65 23.43 -14.96
C PRO A 383 -3.66 23.85 -13.48
N LEU A 384 -2.69 23.33 -12.71
CA LEU A 384 -2.42 23.68 -11.31
C LEU A 384 -1.05 24.34 -11.11
N GLY A 385 -0.31 24.56 -12.21
CA GLY A 385 0.89 25.37 -12.23
C GLY A 385 2.09 24.78 -11.50
N SER A 386 2.05 23.51 -11.10
CA SER A 386 3.18 22.82 -10.45
C SER A 386 3.57 21.59 -11.26
N HIS A 387 4.73 21.64 -11.89
CA HIS A 387 5.27 20.54 -12.70
C HIS A 387 6.27 19.72 -11.90
N ASN A 388 6.52 18.49 -12.36
CA ASN A 388 7.35 17.47 -11.72
C ASN A 388 6.92 17.12 -10.29
N VAL A 389 5.61 17.07 -10.02
CA VAL A 389 5.04 16.70 -8.71
C VAL A 389 4.09 15.52 -8.88
N ARG A 390 4.29 14.44 -8.10
CA ARG A 390 3.28 13.38 -7.96
C ARG A 390 2.19 13.86 -6.99
N ALA A 391 0.92 13.68 -7.38
CA ALA A 391 -0.21 13.99 -6.50
C ALA A 391 -1.41 13.11 -6.87
N ASP A 392 -1.68 12.12 -6.02
CA ASP A 392 -2.82 11.22 -6.20
C ASP A 392 -4.14 11.95 -5.91
N LEU A 393 -5.17 11.62 -6.70
CA LEU A 393 -6.49 12.24 -6.62
C LEU A 393 -7.38 11.52 -5.60
N SER A 394 -8.22 12.31 -4.94
CA SER A 394 -9.33 11.84 -4.10
C SER A 394 -10.63 12.42 -4.60
N PHE A 395 -11.74 11.70 -4.40
CA PHE A 395 -13.06 12.13 -4.84
C PHE A 395 -14.07 12.12 -3.70
N HIS A 396 -14.86 13.19 -3.59
CA HIS A 396 -15.99 13.26 -2.66
C HIS A 396 -17.05 14.23 -3.18
N ASP A 397 -18.29 13.77 -3.31
CA ASP A 397 -19.47 14.61 -3.60
C ASP A 397 -19.24 15.66 -4.70
N GLY A 398 -18.80 15.20 -5.88
CA GLY A 398 -18.55 16.04 -7.06
C GLY A 398 -17.24 16.83 -7.04
N ARG A 399 -16.43 16.71 -5.98
CA ARG A 399 -15.12 17.36 -5.84
C ARG A 399 -13.99 16.39 -6.13
N LEU A 400 -13.02 16.86 -6.92
CA LEU A 400 -11.68 16.26 -6.96
C LEU A 400 -10.78 16.99 -5.98
N LEU A 401 -10.05 16.24 -5.16
CA LEU A 401 -9.14 16.75 -4.15
C LEU A 401 -7.73 16.24 -4.43
N LEU A 402 -6.74 17.10 -4.29
CA LEU A 402 -5.33 16.72 -4.38
C LEU A 402 -4.44 17.69 -3.63
N ASN A 403 -3.31 17.18 -3.15
CA ASN A 403 -2.29 17.95 -2.46
C ASN A 403 -1.10 18.14 -3.40
N VAL A 404 -0.88 19.38 -3.84
CA VAL A 404 0.19 19.74 -4.77
C VAL A 404 1.02 20.85 -4.15
N ALA A 405 2.29 20.54 -3.91
CA ALA A 405 3.27 21.45 -3.32
C ALA A 405 2.81 22.16 -2.02
N GLY A 406 2.19 21.40 -1.12
CA GLY A 406 1.72 21.90 0.18
C GLY A 406 0.40 22.67 0.09
N ARG A 407 -0.35 22.48 -0.99
CA ARG A 407 -1.68 23.05 -1.16
C ARG A 407 -2.69 21.99 -1.50
N VAL A 408 -3.80 22.00 -0.77
CA VAL A 408 -4.94 21.17 -1.07
C VAL A 408 -5.90 21.96 -1.95
N PHE A 409 -6.13 21.44 -3.15
CA PHE A 409 -7.08 22.00 -4.10
C PHE A 409 -8.37 21.18 -4.05
N ALA A 410 -9.53 21.85 -4.01
CA ALA A 410 -10.81 21.23 -4.32
C ALA A 410 -11.32 21.76 -5.67
N ILE A 411 -11.53 20.85 -6.62
CA ILE A 411 -11.91 21.15 -7.99
C ILE A 411 -13.33 20.65 -8.24
N VAL A 412 -14.18 21.52 -8.78
CA VAL A 412 -15.58 21.24 -9.12
C VAL A 412 -15.87 21.60 -10.58
N GLY A 413 -16.97 21.07 -11.12
CA GLY A 413 -17.49 21.47 -12.43
C GLY A 413 -18.09 22.88 -12.40
N GLY A 414 -18.06 23.58 -13.54
CA GLY A 414 -18.54 24.95 -13.61
C GLY A 414 -19.20 25.38 -14.91
N ASP A 415 -19.61 26.65 -14.91
CA ASP A 415 -20.28 27.29 -16.04
C ASP A 415 -19.29 27.62 -17.17
N VAL A 416 -19.82 27.60 -18.40
CA VAL A 416 -19.09 27.92 -19.64
C VAL A 416 -18.83 29.43 -19.71
N GLU A 417 -17.76 29.88 -19.07
CA GLU A 417 -17.24 31.24 -19.24
C GLU A 417 -15.78 31.20 -19.71
N SER A 418 -15.26 32.36 -20.14
CA SER A 418 -13.88 32.48 -20.58
C SER A 418 -12.92 32.22 -19.42
N THR A 419 -11.93 31.37 -19.64
CA THR A 419 -10.80 31.19 -18.72
C THR A 419 -9.82 32.38 -18.82
N PRO A 420 -9.07 32.69 -17.76
CA PRO A 420 -7.97 33.65 -17.85
C PRO A 420 -6.88 33.13 -18.80
N THR A 421 -5.92 33.98 -19.16
CA THR A 421 -4.72 33.60 -19.92
C THR A 421 -3.46 34.00 -19.17
N ALA A 422 -2.60 33.04 -18.87
CA ALA A 422 -1.34 33.26 -18.17
C ALA A 422 -0.27 33.79 -19.13
N THR A 423 0.50 34.78 -18.69
CA THR A 423 1.72 35.22 -19.39
C THR A 423 2.74 35.61 -18.35
N ALA A 424 3.99 35.18 -18.53
CA ALA A 424 5.09 35.46 -17.62
C ALA A 424 6.34 35.84 -18.41
N THR A 425 7.08 36.80 -17.89
CA THR A 425 8.39 37.25 -18.38
C THR A 425 9.35 37.42 -17.20
N HIS A 426 10.65 37.52 -17.46
CA HIS A 426 11.64 37.83 -16.45
C HIS A 426 12.71 38.80 -16.98
N ASP A 427 13.29 39.61 -16.09
CA ASP A 427 14.41 40.51 -16.36
C ASP A 427 15.45 40.39 -15.23
N PRO A 428 16.76 40.31 -15.55
CA PRO A 428 17.34 40.20 -16.89
C PRO A 428 17.03 38.86 -17.56
N ASP A 429 17.00 38.81 -18.90
CA ASP A 429 16.88 37.56 -19.71
C ASP A 429 17.92 36.49 -19.32
N ARG A 430 19.01 36.90 -18.67
CA ARG A 430 20.06 36.04 -18.11
C ARG A 430 20.29 36.44 -16.65
N PRO A 431 19.60 35.79 -15.70
CA PRO A 431 19.86 35.90 -14.26
C PRO A 431 21.34 35.78 -13.88
N ALA A 432 21.77 36.27 -12.72
CA ALA A 432 23.09 35.98 -12.17
C ALA A 432 22.97 35.61 -10.69
N ILE A 433 23.85 34.73 -10.20
CA ILE A 433 23.88 34.35 -8.78
C ILE A 433 24.10 35.61 -7.93
N GLY A 434 23.34 35.76 -6.86
CA GLY A 434 23.42 36.91 -5.97
C GLY A 434 22.92 38.23 -6.59
N ARG A 435 22.15 38.16 -7.68
CA ARG A 435 21.48 39.30 -8.31
C ARG A 435 19.98 39.07 -8.39
N GLU A 436 19.24 40.13 -8.19
CA GLU A 436 17.79 40.14 -8.29
C GLU A 436 17.34 39.93 -9.75
N VAL A 437 16.37 39.03 -9.91
CA VAL A 437 15.62 38.74 -11.13
C VAL A 437 14.18 39.12 -10.87
N THR A 438 13.63 39.99 -11.71
CA THR A 438 12.23 40.39 -11.65
C THR A 438 11.40 39.56 -12.61
N PHE A 439 10.43 38.82 -12.09
CA PHE A 439 9.40 38.12 -12.83
C PHE A 439 8.17 39.02 -12.97
N ASP A 440 7.54 39.05 -14.14
CA ASP A 440 6.39 39.91 -14.44
C ASP A 440 5.30 39.14 -15.19
N ALA A 441 4.11 39.10 -14.60
CA ALA A 441 2.88 38.49 -15.11
C ALA A 441 1.82 39.51 -15.54
N SER A 442 2.13 40.81 -15.56
CA SER A 442 1.18 41.89 -15.88
C SER A 442 0.61 41.79 -17.31
N GLY A 443 1.25 41.00 -18.18
CA GLY A 443 0.74 40.67 -19.51
C GLY A 443 -0.40 39.63 -19.52
N SER A 444 -0.74 39.03 -18.37
CA SER A 444 -1.84 38.06 -18.25
C SER A 444 -3.19 38.72 -18.56
N GLY A 445 -4.09 37.94 -19.16
CA GLY A 445 -5.39 38.40 -19.65
C GLY A 445 -6.56 37.87 -18.83
N GLY A 446 -7.62 38.67 -18.71
CA GLY A 446 -8.77 38.40 -17.83
C GLY A 446 -8.73 39.23 -16.55
N GLU A 447 -9.74 39.07 -15.70
CA GLU A 447 -9.75 39.63 -14.34
C GLU A 447 -9.10 38.61 -13.41
N ILE A 448 -7.84 38.85 -13.04
CA ILE A 448 -7.05 37.92 -12.22
C ILE A 448 -7.21 38.28 -10.74
N ASP A 449 -7.65 37.31 -9.94
CA ASP A 449 -7.76 37.42 -8.49
C ASP A 449 -6.43 37.06 -7.81
N ARG A 450 -5.73 36.04 -8.33
CA ARG A 450 -4.51 35.52 -7.71
C ARG A 450 -3.43 35.11 -8.70
N TYR A 451 -2.18 35.45 -8.36
CA TYR A 451 -0.98 34.95 -9.01
C TYR A 451 -0.25 34.00 -8.05
N LEU A 452 0.07 32.79 -8.52
CA LEU A 452 0.93 31.85 -7.81
C LEU A 452 2.20 31.60 -8.61
N TRP A 453 3.33 32.10 -8.11
CA TRP A 453 4.65 31.90 -8.72
C TRP A 453 5.41 30.76 -8.04
N ASN A 454 6.06 29.91 -8.82
CA ASN A 454 7.03 28.90 -8.39
C ASN A 454 8.34 29.13 -9.14
N LEU A 455 9.43 29.49 -8.45
CA LEU A 455 10.64 30.03 -9.11
C LEU A 455 11.88 29.11 -9.09
N SER A 456 11.76 27.95 -8.43
CA SER A 456 12.65 26.76 -8.41
C SER A 456 12.74 26.20 -6.99
N GLY A 457 12.35 24.94 -6.77
CA GLY A 457 12.58 24.23 -5.49
C GLY A 457 11.56 24.49 -4.38
N GLY A 458 10.36 24.99 -4.69
CA GLY A 458 9.23 24.96 -3.75
C GLY A 458 8.80 26.30 -3.17
N LEU A 459 9.48 27.41 -3.48
CA LEU A 459 8.98 28.73 -3.07
C LEU A 459 7.78 29.12 -3.91
N PHE A 460 6.60 28.85 -3.35
CA PHE A 460 5.37 29.42 -3.83
C PHE A 460 5.08 30.71 -3.10
N ARG A 461 5.22 31.83 -3.80
CA ARG A 461 4.71 33.11 -3.31
C ARG A 461 3.29 33.26 -3.84
N THR A 462 2.36 33.44 -2.92
CA THR A 462 0.95 33.68 -3.20
C THR A 462 0.66 35.16 -3.01
N GLY A 463 0.00 35.79 -3.98
CA GLY A 463 -0.34 37.20 -3.87
C GLY A 463 -1.16 37.73 -5.04
N GLU A 464 -1.66 38.95 -4.85
CA GLU A 464 -2.31 39.75 -5.90
C GLU A 464 -1.28 40.43 -6.82
N GLU A 465 -0.01 40.42 -6.44
CA GLU A 465 1.05 41.10 -7.17
C GLU A 465 1.49 40.30 -8.40
N ALA A 466 1.35 40.92 -9.57
CA ALA A 466 1.78 40.34 -10.84
C ALA A 466 3.32 40.29 -11.00
N THR A 467 4.07 41.07 -10.20
CA THR A 467 5.53 41.18 -10.31
C THR A 467 6.23 40.70 -9.06
N TYR A 468 7.33 39.96 -9.21
CA TYR A 468 8.09 39.44 -8.08
C TYR A 468 9.60 39.49 -8.32
N ALA A 469 10.35 39.91 -7.30
CA ALA A 469 11.81 39.95 -7.32
C ALA A 469 12.40 38.76 -6.55
N TYR A 470 13.34 38.03 -7.16
CA TYR A 470 14.00 36.87 -6.56
C TYR A 470 15.51 36.89 -6.80
N GLU A 471 16.30 36.46 -5.81
CA GLU A 471 17.75 36.33 -5.93
C GLU A 471 18.12 34.84 -5.90
N TYR A 472 18.86 34.36 -6.90
CA TYR A 472 19.35 32.99 -6.93
C TYR A 472 20.66 32.88 -6.14
N ASP A 473 20.72 31.98 -5.16
CA ASP A 473 21.93 31.76 -4.35
C ASP A 473 22.90 30.73 -4.94
N THR A 474 22.46 29.96 -5.95
CA THR A 474 23.25 28.90 -6.62
C THR A 474 22.97 28.85 -8.12
N GLY A 475 23.98 28.50 -8.93
CA GLY A 475 23.86 28.39 -10.40
C GLY A 475 23.02 27.19 -10.85
N GLY A 476 22.71 27.11 -12.14
CA GLY A 476 22.02 25.97 -12.78
C GLY A 476 20.76 26.35 -13.55
N ASN A 477 20.16 25.41 -14.29
CA ASN A 477 18.89 25.67 -14.97
C ASN A 477 17.77 25.88 -13.94
N ARG A 478 17.15 27.06 -13.91
CA ARG A 478 16.09 27.40 -12.95
C ARG A 478 14.76 27.45 -13.67
N GLN A 479 13.95 26.44 -13.41
CA GLN A 479 12.61 26.35 -13.95
C GLN A 479 11.66 27.20 -13.10
N TYR A 480 10.77 27.93 -13.75
CA TYR A 480 9.70 28.65 -13.07
C TYR A 480 8.33 28.41 -13.71
N SER A 481 7.30 28.44 -12.89
CA SER A 481 5.91 28.38 -13.33
C SER A 481 5.06 29.46 -12.67
N LEU A 482 4.02 29.85 -13.39
CA LEU A 482 3.00 30.77 -12.94
C LEU A 482 1.63 30.10 -13.12
N LEU A 483 0.81 30.10 -12.07
CA LEU A 483 -0.62 29.88 -12.14
C LEU A 483 -1.33 31.21 -11.96
N VAL A 484 -2.26 31.55 -12.86
CA VAL A 484 -3.21 32.64 -12.65
C VAL A 484 -4.57 32.06 -12.32
N ILE A 485 -5.28 32.70 -11.39
CA ILE A 485 -6.62 32.29 -10.94
C ILE A 485 -7.54 33.50 -11.02
N ASP A 486 -8.70 33.37 -11.66
CA ASP A 486 -9.74 34.41 -11.65
C ASP A 486 -10.62 34.35 -10.38
N GLU A 487 -11.51 35.34 -10.19
CA GLU A 487 -12.42 35.40 -9.03
C GLU A 487 -13.38 34.19 -8.94
N ASN A 488 -13.52 33.44 -10.03
CA ASN A 488 -14.37 32.26 -10.13
C ASN A 488 -13.54 30.97 -10.04
N GLY A 489 -12.26 31.03 -9.67
CA GLY A 489 -11.41 29.85 -9.51
C GLY A 489 -10.96 29.17 -10.81
N ARG A 490 -11.16 29.80 -11.97
CA ARG A 490 -10.67 29.29 -13.26
C ARG A 490 -9.19 29.61 -13.40
N THR A 491 -8.46 28.74 -14.08
CA THR A 491 -7.01 28.83 -14.13
C THR A 491 -6.44 28.79 -15.53
N ASP A 492 -5.26 29.38 -15.66
CA ASP A 492 -4.31 29.09 -16.73
C ASP A 492 -2.90 29.11 -16.15
N ALA A 493 -1.99 28.37 -16.77
CA ALA A 493 -0.61 28.30 -16.30
C ALA A 493 0.39 28.45 -17.44
N VAL A 494 1.51 29.08 -17.11
CA VAL A 494 2.68 29.10 -17.99
C VAL A 494 3.89 28.53 -17.26
N TYR A 495 4.67 27.79 -18.01
CA TYR A 495 5.92 27.20 -17.57
C TYR A 495 7.05 27.70 -18.46
N SER A 496 8.17 28.08 -17.85
CA SER A 496 9.31 28.62 -18.57
C SER A 496 10.62 28.34 -17.81
N GLU A 497 11.74 28.53 -18.48
CA GLU A 497 13.07 28.34 -17.91
C GLU A 497 13.79 29.69 -17.87
N ALA A 498 14.37 30.02 -16.73
CA ALA A 498 15.32 31.10 -16.55
C ALA A 498 16.71 30.49 -16.33
N LEU A 499 17.63 30.74 -17.25
CA LEU A 499 18.99 30.20 -17.16
C LEU A 499 19.79 30.98 -16.12
N ALA A 500 20.04 30.41 -14.93
CA ALA A 500 21.08 30.95 -14.05
C ALA A 500 22.45 30.41 -14.53
N PRO A 501 23.38 31.26 -14.98
CA PRO A 501 24.62 30.84 -15.60
C PRO A 501 25.53 30.13 -14.58
N ASN A 502 26.20 29.07 -15.04
CA ASN A 502 27.20 28.31 -14.31
C ASN A 502 28.61 28.79 -14.68
N ALA A 503 29.58 28.63 -13.78
CA ALA A 503 30.99 28.72 -14.10
C ALA A 503 31.60 27.32 -14.09
N GLU A 504 32.08 26.86 -15.25
CA GLU A 504 32.75 25.57 -15.44
C GLU A 504 34.20 25.87 -15.81
N PHE A 505 35.16 25.18 -15.20
CA PHE A 505 36.57 25.43 -15.44
C PHE A 505 37.22 24.19 -16.05
N SER A 506 37.84 24.33 -17.21
CA SER A 506 38.77 23.35 -17.77
C SER A 506 40.22 23.76 -17.53
N VAL A 507 41.09 22.76 -17.47
CA VAL A 507 42.54 22.95 -17.31
C VAL A 507 43.29 22.21 -18.39
N THR A 508 44.37 22.81 -18.88
CA THR A 508 45.28 22.16 -19.84
C THR A 508 46.72 22.48 -19.46
N VAL A 509 47.52 21.44 -19.22
CA VAL A 509 48.93 21.58 -18.90
C VAL A 509 49.69 21.98 -20.17
N THR A 510 50.36 23.13 -20.12
CA THR A 510 51.08 23.70 -21.28
C THR A 510 52.57 23.34 -21.26
N GLY A 511 53.13 23.01 -20.10
CA GLY A 511 54.47 22.47 -19.99
C GLY A 511 55.03 22.48 -18.58
N THR A 512 56.26 21.99 -18.45
CA THR A 512 57.06 22.08 -17.23
C THR A 512 58.47 22.58 -17.53
N ASN A 513 59.20 22.99 -16.50
CA ASN A 513 60.63 23.31 -16.61
C ASN A 513 61.54 22.06 -16.60
N GLY A 514 60.97 20.85 -16.68
CA GLY A 514 61.70 19.60 -16.61
C GLY A 514 62.45 19.22 -17.90
N PRO A 515 63.46 18.33 -17.80
CA PRO A 515 63.94 17.67 -16.59
C PRO A 515 64.74 18.60 -15.65
N ILE A 516 64.58 18.41 -14.34
CA ILE A 516 65.25 19.21 -13.29
C ILE A 516 66.13 18.33 -12.38
N GLU A 517 67.01 18.95 -11.59
CA GLU A 517 67.79 18.24 -10.56
C GLU A 517 67.05 18.25 -9.22
N ALA A 518 67.21 17.19 -8.43
CA ALA A 518 66.69 17.11 -7.06
C ALA A 518 67.16 18.30 -6.21
N GLY A 519 66.22 19.03 -5.60
CA GLY A 519 66.48 20.28 -4.87
C GLY A 519 66.19 21.56 -5.67
N ALA A 520 65.90 21.45 -6.97
CA ALA A 520 65.40 22.56 -7.78
C ALA A 520 63.86 22.67 -7.69
N GLU A 521 63.33 23.86 -7.94
CA GLU A 521 61.89 24.08 -7.98
C GLU A 521 61.30 23.57 -9.30
N LEU A 522 60.31 22.67 -9.20
CA LEU A 522 59.54 22.19 -10.34
C LEU A 522 58.46 23.21 -10.66
N GLU A 523 58.53 23.79 -11.86
CA GLU A 523 57.56 24.75 -12.37
C GLU A 523 56.63 24.05 -13.37
N VAL A 524 55.31 24.19 -13.16
CA VAL A 524 54.27 23.66 -14.04
C VAL A 524 53.41 24.81 -14.53
N SER A 525 53.34 24.97 -15.86
CA SER A 525 52.53 25.98 -16.54
C SER A 525 51.27 25.32 -17.10
N PHE A 526 50.12 25.96 -16.92
CA PHE A 526 48.83 25.46 -17.37
C PHE A 526 47.88 26.61 -17.70
N ASP A 527 47.00 26.39 -18.66
CA ASP A 527 45.91 27.31 -18.98
C ASP A 527 44.67 26.88 -18.20
N VAL A 528 43.97 27.86 -17.62
CA VAL A 528 42.68 27.69 -16.97
C VAL A 528 41.65 28.46 -17.80
N THR A 529 40.65 27.77 -18.32
CA THR A 529 39.55 28.40 -19.07
C THR A 529 38.27 28.30 -18.27
N ASN A 530 37.53 29.40 -18.14
CA ASN A 530 36.15 29.35 -17.68
C ASN A 530 35.25 29.09 -18.89
N ASP A 531 34.94 27.81 -19.13
CA ASP A 531 34.01 27.36 -20.17
C ASP A 531 32.54 27.66 -19.83
N GLY A 532 32.29 28.13 -18.61
CA GLY A 532 30.98 28.58 -18.16
C GLY A 532 30.59 29.99 -18.62
N ASP A 533 29.36 30.34 -18.31
CA ASP A 533 28.67 31.57 -18.72
C ASP A 533 28.66 32.66 -17.63
N ALA A 534 29.38 32.47 -16.51
CA ALA A 534 29.44 33.39 -15.37
C ALA A 534 30.87 33.66 -14.88
N GLU A 535 31.15 34.89 -14.43
CA GLU A 535 32.39 35.22 -13.72
C GLU A 535 32.47 34.47 -12.39
N ALA A 536 33.56 33.74 -12.14
CA ALA A 536 33.77 33.07 -10.87
C ALA A 536 35.25 32.99 -10.51
N ALA A 537 35.53 32.78 -9.22
CA ALA A 537 36.86 32.45 -8.74
C ALA A 537 36.97 30.95 -8.44
N ARG A 538 38.02 30.31 -8.94
CA ARG A 538 38.30 28.88 -8.76
C ARG A 538 39.69 28.68 -8.17
N THR A 539 39.81 27.72 -7.25
CA THR A 539 41.10 27.21 -6.79
C THR A 539 41.44 25.99 -7.65
N ILE A 540 42.63 25.99 -8.24
CA ILE A 540 43.19 24.91 -9.05
C ILE A 540 44.28 24.23 -8.22
N ASP A 541 44.16 22.94 -8.03
CA ASP A 541 45.10 22.14 -7.25
C ASP A 541 46.16 21.55 -8.19
N VAL A 542 47.43 21.62 -7.78
CA VAL A 542 48.57 21.06 -8.51
C VAL A 542 49.31 20.11 -7.58
N SER A 543 49.44 18.85 -7.97
CA SER A 543 50.01 17.82 -7.09
C SER A 543 50.83 16.79 -7.86
N ALA A 544 51.86 16.25 -7.20
CA ALA A 544 52.62 15.12 -7.68
C ALA A 544 52.93 14.17 -6.51
N ASP A 545 52.58 12.89 -6.67
CA ASP A 545 52.80 11.89 -5.63
C ASP A 545 54.30 11.74 -5.33
N GLY A 546 54.67 11.79 -4.05
CA GLY A 546 56.09 11.79 -3.62
C GLY A 546 56.83 13.14 -3.70
N ILE A 547 56.24 14.21 -4.23
CA ILE A 547 56.81 15.58 -4.19
C ILE A 547 55.96 16.50 -3.29
N GLY A 548 54.64 16.47 -3.44
CA GLY A 548 53.70 17.28 -2.66
C GLY A 548 52.63 17.98 -3.50
N SER A 549 51.91 18.93 -2.90
CA SER A 549 50.85 19.68 -3.56
C SER A 549 50.88 21.18 -3.25
N THR A 550 50.32 21.98 -4.15
CA THR A 550 50.11 23.43 -4.03
C THR A 550 48.80 23.81 -4.73
N SER A 551 48.37 25.07 -4.64
CA SER A 551 47.19 25.55 -5.36
C SER A 551 47.32 26.98 -5.85
N VAL A 552 46.64 27.28 -6.96
CA VAL A 552 46.53 28.62 -7.54
C VAL A 552 45.06 29.02 -7.57
N ARG A 553 44.72 30.23 -7.09
CA ARG A 553 43.36 30.76 -7.14
C ARG A 553 43.25 31.81 -8.23
N THR A 554 42.42 31.57 -9.23
CA THR A 554 42.19 32.49 -10.36
C THR A 554 40.72 32.91 -10.41
N ARG A 555 40.43 34.07 -11.01
CA ARG A 555 39.07 34.59 -11.22
C ARG A 555 38.96 35.01 -12.67
N LEU A 556 37.99 34.45 -13.37
CA LEU A 556 37.82 34.59 -14.82
C LEU A 556 36.39 34.95 -15.15
N ASP A 557 36.22 35.89 -16.09
CA ASP A 557 34.96 36.12 -16.77
C ASP A 557 34.58 34.90 -17.64
N SER A 558 33.34 34.84 -18.12
CA SER A 558 32.89 33.78 -19.04
C SER A 558 33.73 33.77 -20.34
N GLY A 559 34.20 32.58 -20.71
CA GLY A 559 35.02 32.36 -21.91
C GLY A 559 36.43 32.95 -21.81
N GLU A 560 36.84 33.46 -20.66
CA GLU A 560 38.20 33.95 -20.42
C GLU A 560 39.13 32.78 -20.08
N THR A 561 40.35 32.83 -20.63
CA THR A 561 41.44 31.91 -20.33
C THR A 561 42.58 32.68 -19.66
N SER A 562 43.10 32.17 -18.55
CA SER A 562 44.31 32.67 -17.90
C SER A 562 45.41 31.62 -17.92
N ALA A 563 46.62 32.05 -18.25
CA ALA A 563 47.82 31.23 -18.12
C ALA A 563 48.37 31.35 -16.70
N GLU A 564 48.43 30.23 -15.99
CA GLU A 564 48.87 30.14 -14.61
C GLU A 564 50.16 29.33 -14.51
N THR A 565 50.85 29.48 -13.38
CA THR A 565 52.08 28.72 -13.10
C THR A 565 52.15 28.39 -11.62
N ALA A 566 52.40 27.12 -11.32
CA ALA A 566 52.57 26.61 -9.97
C ALA A 566 53.96 26.03 -9.77
N THR A 567 54.44 26.08 -8.53
CA THR A 567 55.77 25.59 -8.16
C THR A 567 55.67 24.53 -7.05
N LEU A 568 56.30 23.38 -7.28
CA LEU A 568 56.48 22.32 -6.29
C LEU A 568 57.96 22.26 -5.89
N ALA A 569 58.22 22.19 -4.58
CA ALA A 569 59.59 22.04 -4.07
C ALA A 569 60.01 20.57 -4.18
N THR A 570 61.14 20.31 -4.84
CA THR A 570 61.78 18.99 -4.82
C THR A 570 62.91 18.98 -3.81
N ASP A 571 63.22 17.80 -3.28
CA ASP A 571 64.33 17.57 -2.36
C ASP A 571 65.19 16.39 -2.82
N SER A 572 66.19 16.01 -2.01
CA SER A 572 67.09 14.89 -2.32
C SER A 572 66.40 13.53 -2.40
N GLU A 573 65.16 13.39 -1.92
CA GLU A 573 64.39 12.14 -1.99
C GLU A 573 63.46 12.11 -3.21
N SER A 574 63.23 13.28 -3.82
CA SER A 574 62.39 13.49 -5.00
C SER A 574 63.10 13.10 -6.32
N VAL A 575 63.70 11.90 -6.40
CA VAL A 575 64.42 11.41 -7.60
C VAL A 575 63.59 10.37 -8.35
N GLY A 576 63.34 10.58 -9.64
CA GLY A 576 62.52 9.66 -10.45
C GLY A 576 61.68 10.38 -11.49
N THR A 577 60.73 9.66 -12.08
CA THR A 577 59.70 10.24 -12.95
C THR A 577 58.40 10.34 -12.15
N PHE A 578 57.79 11.52 -12.17
CA PHE A 578 56.59 11.86 -11.42
C PHE A 578 55.51 12.36 -12.37
N ASP A 579 54.27 11.94 -12.18
CA ASP A 579 53.12 12.51 -12.88
C ASP A 579 52.58 13.67 -12.06
N VAL A 580 52.64 14.87 -12.64
CA VAL A 580 52.08 16.08 -12.02
C VAL A 580 50.68 16.28 -12.55
N ALA A 581 49.69 16.23 -11.67
CA ALA A 581 48.29 16.48 -11.97
C ALA A 581 47.90 17.92 -11.64
N VAL A 582 47.15 18.55 -12.54
CA VAL A 582 46.49 19.84 -12.37
C VAL A 582 44.98 19.59 -12.41
N ASP A 583 44.27 19.97 -11.35
CA ASP A 583 42.85 19.67 -11.19
C ASP A 583 42.06 20.92 -10.80
N SER A 584 41.02 21.22 -11.57
CA SER A 584 40.08 22.29 -11.24
C SER A 584 38.99 21.84 -10.26
N GLY A 585 38.80 20.55 -10.06
CA GLY A 585 37.71 19.87 -9.34
C GLY A 585 36.52 19.49 -10.23
N THR A 586 36.48 19.96 -11.49
CA THR A 586 35.50 19.56 -12.53
C THR A 586 36.16 18.96 -13.77
N ASP A 587 37.44 19.23 -13.97
CA ASP A 587 38.28 18.81 -15.09
C ASP A 587 39.75 18.76 -14.63
N GLY A 588 40.55 17.89 -15.23
CA GLY A 588 41.95 17.68 -14.82
C GLY A 588 42.84 17.19 -15.97
N ASP A 589 44.11 17.58 -15.91
CA ASP A 589 45.15 17.20 -16.88
C ASP A 589 46.47 16.88 -16.17
N SER A 590 47.36 16.13 -16.81
CA SER A 590 48.61 15.69 -16.18
C SER A 590 49.80 15.63 -17.12
N ILE A 591 50.99 15.77 -16.56
CA ILE A 591 52.26 15.70 -17.29
C ILE A 591 53.33 14.97 -16.49
N SER A 592 54.04 14.05 -17.15
CA SER A 592 55.18 13.36 -16.53
C SER A 592 56.43 14.25 -16.56
N VAL A 593 57.13 14.35 -15.43
CA VAL A 593 58.39 15.08 -15.30
C VAL A 593 59.46 14.21 -14.68
N THR A 594 60.70 14.31 -15.17
CA THR A 594 61.84 13.59 -14.62
C THR A 594 62.68 14.52 -13.73
N VAL A 595 62.91 14.10 -12.49
CA VAL A 595 63.84 14.73 -11.55
C VAL A 595 65.07 13.84 -11.41
N SER A 596 66.23 14.39 -11.77
CA SER A 596 67.50 13.67 -11.84
C SER A 596 68.31 13.85 -10.56
N ASP A 597 69.04 12.80 -10.17
CA ASP A 597 70.00 12.87 -9.07
C ASP A 597 71.26 13.63 -9.52
N PRO A 598 71.62 14.77 -8.90
CA PRO A 598 72.83 15.51 -9.23
C PRO A 598 74.12 14.70 -9.01
N ALA A 599 74.07 13.59 -8.26
CA ALA A 599 75.21 12.70 -8.03
C ALA A 599 75.46 11.65 -9.13
N ALA A 600 74.56 11.49 -10.10
CA ALA A 600 74.68 10.45 -11.13
C ALA A 600 75.67 10.78 -12.28
N GLU A 601 76.05 12.05 -12.46
CA GLU A 601 76.94 12.50 -13.55
C GLU A 601 78.43 12.59 -13.16
N SER A 602 78.87 11.96 -12.07
CA SER A 602 80.30 11.84 -11.72
C SER A 602 80.73 10.40 -11.45
N GLY A 603 80.84 9.58 -12.50
CA GLY A 603 81.18 8.17 -12.34
C GLY A 603 81.77 7.45 -13.55
N GLY A 604 82.52 8.13 -14.43
CA GLY A 604 83.25 7.50 -15.53
C GLY A 604 84.76 7.75 -15.45
N GLY A 605 85.54 6.73 -15.07
CA GLY A 605 86.98 6.69 -15.35
C GLY A 605 87.86 5.79 -14.48
N ASP A 606 88.20 4.63 -15.04
CA ASP A 606 89.42 3.80 -14.82
C ASP A 606 89.45 2.87 -13.58
N ALA A 607 89.08 1.59 -13.73
CA ALA A 607 89.86 0.45 -14.26
C ALA A 607 90.86 -0.16 -13.24
N THR A 608 90.64 -1.42 -12.87
CA THR A 608 91.42 -2.59 -13.33
C THR A 608 91.34 -3.78 -12.38
N ASP A 609 91.19 -4.95 -13.02
CA ASP A 609 91.79 -6.25 -12.69
C ASP A 609 91.15 -7.20 -11.66
N GLY A 610 91.11 -8.48 -12.07
CA GLY A 610 91.52 -9.57 -11.19
C GLY A 610 90.45 -10.46 -10.55
N THR A 611 89.89 -11.38 -11.34
CA THR A 611 89.78 -12.83 -11.04
C THR A 611 89.21 -13.34 -9.70
N GLY A 612 88.24 -14.25 -9.78
CA GLY A 612 88.08 -15.37 -8.84
C GLY A 612 86.63 -15.76 -8.52
N GLY A 613 86.14 -16.85 -9.12
CA GLY A 613 84.76 -17.32 -8.94
C GLY A 613 84.51 -18.26 -7.75
N SER A 614 83.23 -18.58 -7.49
CA SER A 614 82.66 -19.94 -7.43
C SER A 614 81.22 -19.96 -6.86
N GLY A 615 80.37 -20.83 -7.44
CA GLY A 615 79.09 -21.35 -6.90
C GLY A 615 77.83 -20.64 -7.41
N SER A 616 77.05 -21.15 -8.38
CA SER A 616 76.06 -22.26 -8.34
C SER A 616 74.90 -21.95 -7.37
N GLU A 617 73.60 -21.99 -7.66
CA GLU A 617 72.64 -22.44 -8.71
C GLU A 617 71.40 -21.52 -8.53
N GLY A 618 70.38 -21.34 -9.38
CA GLY A 618 69.91 -21.83 -10.68
C GLY A 618 68.67 -20.96 -11.02
N ASP A 619 68.53 -20.53 -12.28
CA ASP A 619 67.51 -20.99 -13.27
C ASP A 619 66.06 -20.64 -12.88
N ASP A 620 65.18 -20.06 -13.69
CA ASP A 620 65.26 -19.70 -15.12
C ASP A 620 64.08 -18.76 -15.51
N ALA A 621 64.31 -17.99 -16.59
CA ALA A 621 63.43 -17.68 -17.75
C ALA A 621 61.91 -17.38 -17.56
N THR A 622 61.35 -16.23 -18.00
CA THR A 622 61.10 -15.70 -19.39
C THR A 622 60.14 -16.58 -20.22
N THR A 623 59.31 -16.17 -21.17
CA THR A 623 58.85 -14.92 -21.84
C THR A 623 57.93 -15.39 -22.99
N ASP A 624 57.09 -14.52 -23.55
CA ASP A 624 56.96 -14.27 -25.00
C ASP A 624 55.79 -13.28 -25.21
N GLY A 625 55.90 -12.13 -25.88
CA GLY A 625 56.87 -11.69 -26.90
C GLY A 625 56.19 -11.73 -28.27
N ASN A 626 55.91 -10.56 -28.87
CA ASN A 626 56.67 -10.07 -30.02
C ASN A 626 56.05 -8.80 -30.62
N ALA A 627 56.93 -7.92 -31.09
CA ALA A 627 56.68 -6.61 -31.65
C ALA A 627 56.72 -6.60 -33.19
N GLY A 628 56.39 -5.42 -33.74
CA GLY A 628 56.75 -4.97 -35.10
C GLY A 628 55.51 -4.59 -35.91
N ASP A 629 55.47 -3.54 -36.71
CA ASP A 629 56.42 -2.51 -37.14
C ASP A 629 55.59 -1.51 -37.96
N ASP A 630 56.03 -0.26 -38.02
CA ASP A 630 55.42 0.83 -38.77
C ASP A 630 55.41 0.58 -40.29
N THR A 631 54.42 1.12 -41.00
CA THR A 631 54.62 1.89 -42.25
C THR A 631 53.34 2.53 -42.75
N ALA A 632 53.48 3.76 -43.23
CA ALA A 632 52.40 4.63 -43.64
C ALA A 632 52.26 4.74 -45.19
N VAL A 633 51.06 5.21 -45.56
CA VAL A 633 50.63 6.01 -46.74
C VAL A 633 50.33 5.35 -48.11
N ASP A 634 49.04 5.47 -48.47
CA ASP A 634 48.44 6.14 -49.66
C ASP A 634 47.64 5.28 -50.66
N GLY A 635 46.47 5.79 -51.08
CA GLY A 635 45.75 5.30 -52.27
C GLY A 635 44.22 5.16 -52.23
N THR A 636 43.53 6.28 -52.47
CA THR A 636 42.12 6.51 -52.88
C THR A 636 41.38 5.48 -53.77
N ALA A 637 40.07 5.23 -53.53
CA ALA A 637 38.91 5.75 -54.32
C ALA A 637 37.62 4.85 -54.34
N ALA A 638 36.46 5.51 -54.07
CA ALA A 638 35.08 5.29 -54.59
C ALA A 638 34.27 4.01 -54.19
N ALA A 639 32.96 4.01 -53.91
CA ALA A 639 31.88 5.01 -53.88
C ALA A 639 30.58 4.44 -53.22
N GLY A 640 29.73 5.35 -52.69
CA GLY A 640 28.25 5.25 -52.55
C GLY A 640 27.74 4.49 -51.32
N THR A 641 26.90 5.05 -50.43
CA THR A 641 25.67 5.81 -50.71
C THR A 641 25.25 6.62 -49.47
N VAL A 642 24.54 7.72 -49.74
CA VAL A 642 24.04 8.80 -48.86
C VAL A 642 22.90 8.34 -47.93
N LEU A 643 22.99 8.68 -46.64
CA LEU A 643 21.87 9.12 -45.79
C LEU A 643 22.35 10.26 -44.86
N SER A 644 21.51 11.29 -44.75
CA SER A 644 21.74 12.56 -44.05
C SER A 644 21.85 12.42 -42.52
N PRO A 645 22.48 13.38 -41.81
CA PRO A 645 22.57 13.37 -40.35
C PRO A 645 21.24 13.80 -39.73
N VAL A 646 20.74 12.99 -38.79
CA VAL A 646 19.74 13.41 -37.80
C VAL A 646 20.52 14.01 -36.63
N ASP A 647 20.10 15.20 -36.21
CA ASP A 647 20.58 15.95 -35.05
C ASP A 647 20.71 15.05 -33.81
N SER A 648 21.94 14.82 -33.38
CA SER A 648 22.27 14.28 -32.06
C SER A 648 22.35 15.44 -31.07
N ARG A 649 21.23 15.76 -30.44
CA ARG A 649 21.17 16.47 -29.15
C ARG A 649 20.42 15.58 -28.16
N TYR A 650 20.92 15.55 -26.93
CA TYR A 650 20.42 14.82 -25.75
C TYR A 650 20.82 13.34 -25.64
N LEU A 651 22.10 13.12 -25.39
CA LEU A 651 22.54 12.11 -24.42
C LEU A 651 22.75 12.84 -23.08
N LEU A 652 21.76 12.82 -22.20
CA LEU A 652 21.99 13.01 -20.77
C LEU A 652 21.99 11.63 -20.13
N GLY A 653 23.16 11.27 -19.62
CA GLY A 653 23.47 9.96 -19.08
C GLY A 653 22.66 9.64 -17.84
N ALA A 654 22.45 8.35 -17.66
CA ALA A 654 22.09 7.74 -16.40
C ALA A 654 23.02 8.27 -15.28
N GLY A 655 22.44 8.99 -14.33
CA GLY A 655 23.09 9.31 -13.09
C GLY A 655 23.21 8.05 -12.25
N THR A 656 24.44 7.58 -12.09
CA THR A 656 24.85 6.53 -11.15
C THR A 656 24.34 6.86 -9.74
N LEU A 657 23.42 6.04 -9.21
CA LEU A 657 23.16 6.00 -7.77
C LEU A 657 24.42 5.46 -7.10
N ALA A 658 25.16 6.32 -6.41
CA ALA A 658 26.19 5.89 -5.48
C ALA A 658 25.51 5.30 -4.24
N VAL A 659 25.38 3.97 -4.23
CA VAL A 659 25.08 3.19 -3.02
C VAL A 659 26.26 3.39 -2.06
N LEU A 660 26.05 4.12 -0.96
CA LEU A 660 26.95 4.06 0.18
C LEU A 660 26.79 2.70 0.85
N ALA A 661 27.60 1.74 0.42
CA ALA A 661 27.87 0.52 1.17
C ALA A 661 28.66 0.90 2.43
N THR A 662 28.00 1.06 3.57
CA THR A 662 28.69 0.97 4.86
C THR A 662 29.01 -0.50 5.13
N GLY A 663 30.20 -0.91 4.72
CA GLY A 663 30.78 -2.19 5.08
C GLY A 663 30.85 -2.34 6.60
N GLY A 664 30.13 -3.31 7.12
CA GLY A 664 30.27 -3.80 8.49
C GLY A 664 31.67 -4.40 8.67
N ALA A 665 32.61 -3.57 9.13
CA ALA A 665 33.89 -4.04 9.62
C ALA A 665 33.71 -4.59 11.05
N LEU A 666 33.71 -5.92 11.14
CA LEU A 666 33.98 -6.71 12.33
C LEU A 666 35.10 -6.10 13.18
N PHE A 667 34.78 -5.64 14.39
CA PHE A 667 35.78 -5.48 15.45
C PHE A 667 35.35 -6.26 16.70
N ARG A 668 35.93 -7.47 16.84
CA ARG A 668 36.16 -8.09 18.15
C ARG A 668 37.04 -7.14 18.94
N ARG A 669 36.64 -6.79 20.17
CA ARG A 669 37.60 -6.27 21.16
C ARG A 669 37.65 -7.17 22.37
N SER A 670 38.76 -7.90 22.44
CA SER A 670 39.29 -8.52 23.65
C SER A 670 39.75 -7.46 24.65
N GLN A 671 39.70 -7.84 25.92
CA GLN A 671 40.20 -7.19 27.12
C GLN A 671 41.49 -6.35 26.99
N GLY A 672 41.59 -5.30 27.82
CA GLY A 672 42.86 -4.80 28.33
C GLY A 672 42.83 -3.36 28.85
N GLY A 673 42.81 -3.21 30.19
CA GLY A 673 43.75 -2.36 30.93
C GLY A 673 43.52 -0.86 31.04
N ASP A 674 43.05 -0.46 32.23
CA ASP A 674 43.57 0.59 33.13
C ASP A 674 43.64 2.09 32.75
N ALA A 675 43.02 2.84 33.69
CA ALA A 675 43.47 4.08 34.35
C ALA A 675 43.39 5.44 33.62
N ASP A 676 42.42 6.27 34.03
CA ASP A 676 42.54 7.52 34.85
C ASP A 676 41.18 8.26 34.67
N GLY A 677 40.41 8.63 35.68
CA GLY A 677 40.80 9.43 36.83
C GLY A 677 40.19 10.83 36.68
N THR A 678 38.94 11.04 37.10
CA THR A 678 38.46 12.37 37.51
C THR A 678 37.28 12.26 38.46
N GLU A 679 37.53 12.75 39.67
CA GLU A 679 36.62 12.91 40.80
C GLU A 679 35.47 13.88 40.50
N VAL A 680 34.25 13.55 40.96
CA VAL A 680 33.49 14.46 41.83
C VAL A 680 32.48 13.69 42.68
N ASP A 681 32.43 14.09 43.95
CA ASP A 681 31.73 13.51 45.10
C ASP A 681 30.21 13.35 45.01
N GLY A 682 29.73 12.26 45.65
CA GLY A 682 28.80 12.39 46.78
C GLY A 682 27.34 12.02 46.54
N LEU A 683 26.93 10.81 46.98
CA LEU A 683 26.04 10.57 48.13
C LEU A 683 25.56 9.10 48.15
N ALA A 684 25.54 8.54 49.36
CA ALA A 684 25.22 7.16 49.73
C ALA A 684 23.72 6.81 49.52
N ASP A 685 23.38 5.53 49.32
CA ASP A 685 22.88 4.64 50.39
C ASP A 685 22.63 3.20 49.87
N ASP A 686 22.54 2.28 50.83
CA ASP A 686 22.74 0.81 50.83
C ASP A 686 21.72 -0.13 50.15
N GLY A 687 22.15 -1.40 49.93
CA GLY A 687 21.29 -2.60 49.96
C GLY A 687 21.45 -3.56 48.76
N ASP A 688 22.41 -4.50 48.70
CA ASP A 688 22.39 -5.85 49.35
C ASP A 688 21.28 -6.75 48.74
N SER A 689 21.46 -7.97 48.23
CA SER A 689 22.57 -8.86 47.85
C SER A 689 21.97 -10.16 47.26
N ALA A 690 22.80 -10.86 46.45
CA ALA A 690 22.90 -12.32 46.27
C ALA A 690 21.63 -13.18 45.97
N GLY A 691 21.65 -14.17 45.08
CA GLY A 691 22.75 -14.82 44.37
C GLY A 691 22.24 -16.09 43.69
N ASP A 692 22.76 -16.34 42.50
CA ASP A 692 22.87 -17.65 41.83
C ASP A 692 23.94 -18.50 42.58
N PRO A 693 24.06 -19.85 42.46
CA PRO A 693 24.59 -20.44 41.21
C PRO A 693 24.16 -21.90 40.86
N SER A 694 24.00 -22.17 39.55
CA SER A 694 24.71 -23.26 38.79
C SER A 694 24.40 -24.76 39.11
N THR A 695 24.58 -25.80 38.28
CA THR A 695 24.90 -26.06 36.86
C THR A 695 24.86 -27.59 36.63
N ALA A 696 24.41 -28.00 35.44
CA ALA A 696 24.96 -29.04 34.54
C ALA A 696 25.09 -30.53 34.92
N GLY A 697 24.74 -31.40 33.95
CA GLY A 697 25.55 -32.58 33.60
C GLY A 697 24.81 -33.87 33.22
N ASP A 698 24.56 -34.06 31.92
CA ASP A 698 24.23 -35.32 31.23
C ASP A 698 25.39 -36.37 31.35
N PRO A 699 25.20 -37.70 31.16
CA PRO A 699 25.10 -38.27 29.80
C PRO A 699 24.29 -39.61 29.63
N SER A 700 23.86 -39.85 28.39
CA SER A 700 23.51 -41.16 27.76
C SER A 700 24.61 -42.25 27.91
N PRO A 701 24.42 -43.59 27.60
CA PRO A 701 23.60 -44.14 26.48
C PRO A 701 22.97 -45.57 26.61
N ALA A 702 22.20 -45.93 25.57
CA ALA A 702 22.13 -47.22 24.84
C ALA A 702 21.38 -48.49 25.36
N THR A 703 20.48 -48.93 24.46
CA THR A 703 20.17 -50.31 23.99
C THR A 703 19.25 -51.26 24.78
N GLY A 704 18.22 -51.76 24.10
CA GLY A 704 18.00 -53.22 23.98
C GLY A 704 16.65 -53.79 24.41
N ALA A 705 15.73 -53.87 23.44
CA ALA A 705 14.88 -55.02 23.08
C ALA A 705 13.94 -55.73 24.09
N SER A 706 12.76 -56.07 23.52
CA SER A 706 11.97 -57.29 23.72
C SER A 706 10.92 -57.33 24.85
N GLY A 707 9.65 -57.33 24.42
CA GLY A 707 8.90 -58.59 24.45
C GLY A 707 7.79 -58.73 25.50
N SER A 708 6.56 -58.58 24.99
CA SER A 708 5.42 -59.48 25.19
C SER A 708 4.72 -59.65 26.56
N HIS A 709 3.40 -59.44 26.48
CA HIS A 709 2.31 -60.25 27.05
C HIS A 709 1.84 -60.01 28.50
N ALA A 710 0.70 -59.31 28.55
CA ALA A 710 -0.62 -59.77 28.99
C ALA A 710 -0.95 -59.97 30.49
N GLY A 711 -2.09 -59.37 30.87
CA GLY A 711 -2.89 -59.62 32.07
C GLY A 711 -2.82 -58.43 33.04
N GLY A 712 -3.83 -57.59 33.23
CA GLY A 712 -5.26 -57.87 33.37
C GLY A 712 -5.65 -57.58 34.82
N GLY A 713 -6.43 -56.52 35.07
CA GLY A 713 -6.88 -56.18 36.42
C GLY A 713 -7.61 -54.84 36.49
N ALA A 714 -8.93 -54.93 36.68
CA ALA A 714 -9.90 -53.84 36.76
C ALA A 714 -9.74 -52.92 37.99
N ALA A 715 -10.15 -51.65 37.85
CA ALA A 715 -11.35 -51.08 38.49
C ALA A 715 -11.23 -49.55 38.72
N SER A 716 -12.32 -48.83 38.40
CA SER A 716 -12.82 -47.56 38.98
C SER A 716 -11.91 -46.32 38.95
N GLY A 717 -12.30 -45.11 38.57
CA GLY A 717 -13.60 -44.47 38.32
C GLY A 717 -13.44 -42.96 38.61
N GLY A 718 -14.12 -42.09 37.83
CA GLY A 718 -14.24 -40.63 38.02
C GLY A 718 -12.96 -39.82 37.69
N ASP A 719 -12.96 -38.69 37.00
CA ASP A 719 -13.99 -37.83 36.40
C ASP A 719 -13.32 -37.21 35.15
N ALA A 720 -14.06 -37.11 34.05
CA ALA A 720 -13.59 -36.54 32.79
C ALA A 720 -13.98 -35.06 32.71
N ASP A 721 -12.98 -34.24 32.40
CA ASP A 721 -13.07 -32.86 31.92
C ASP A 721 -13.59 -32.87 30.47
N PRO A 722 -14.58 -32.04 30.07
CA PRO A 722 -15.13 -32.06 28.72
C PRO A 722 -14.46 -30.98 27.87
N ASP A 723 -13.27 -31.23 27.34
CA ASP A 723 -12.64 -30.36 26.33
C ASP A 723 -11.68 -31.11 25.38
N ASP A 724 -12.03 -32.37 25.06
CA ASP A 724 -11.32 -33.12 24.02
C ASP A 724 -12.30 -34.01 23.25
N ALA A 725 -13.09 -33.36 22.40
CA ALA A 725 -13.93 -34.02 21.40
C ALA A 725 -13.61 -33.48 20.01
N ALA A 726 -12.33 -33.51 19.62
CA ALA A 726 -12.00 -33.68 18.21
C ALA A 726 -12.37 -35.12 17.83
N SER A 727 -13.52 -35.27 17.19
CA SER A 727 -13.98 -36.51 16.59
C SER A 727 -12.93 -37.05 15.63
N SER A 728 -12.37 -38.19 16.01
CA SER A 728 -11.61 -39.07 15.14
C SER A 728 -12.50 -39.56 13.98
N SER A 729 -12.37 -38.96 12.80
CA SER A 729 -12.63 -39.66 11.55
C SER A 729 -11.30 -40.18 11.02
N SER A 730 -10.95 -41.38 11.43
CA SER A 730 -9.89 -42.16 10.79
C SER A 730 -10.38 -42.60 9.41
N ASP A 731 -10.19 -41.76 8.40
CA ASP A 731 -10.16 -42.25 7.01
C ASP A 731 -8.80 -42.89 6.75
N PRO A 732 -8.74 -44.09 6.14
CA PRO A 732 -7.50 -44.78 5.88
C PRO A 732 -6.70 -44.05 4.80
N GLU A 733 -5.42 -43.75 5.08
CA GLU A 733 -4.45 -43.36 4.05
C GLU A 733 -4.39 -44.44 2.95
N PRO A 734 -4.41 -44.09 1.65
CA PRO A 734 -3.75 -44.91 0.65
C PRO A 734 -2.25 -44.57 0.67
N PRO A 735 -1.34 -45.56 0.82
CA PRO A 735 0.07 -45.31 0.63
C PRO A 735 0.32 -45.16 -0.87
N VAL A 736 0.62 -43.96 -1.34
CA VAL A 736 1.03 -43.75 -2.73
C VAL A 736 2.56 -43.66 -2.77
N ASP A 737 3.19 -44.75 -3.21
CA ASP A 737 4.62 -44.82 -3.47
C ASP A 737 4.87 -44.17 -4.84
N LEU A 738 5.44 -42.96 -4.87
CA LEU A 738 5.53 -42.10 -6.07
C LEU A 738 6.67 -42.48 -7.04
N ASP A 739 7.34 -43.62 -6.83
CA ASP A 739 8.50 -44.07 -7.61
C ASP A 739 8.18 -45.01 -8.80
N ASP A 740 6.89 -45.30 -9.12
CA ASP A 740 6.47 -46.12 -10.29
C ASP A 740 5.45 -45.42 -11.22
N PRO A 741 5.84 -44.98 -12.43
CA PRO A 741 5.02 -44.15 -13.31
C PRO A 741 3.91 -44.89 -14.09
N ALA A 742 3.80 -46.22 -13.99
CA ALA A 742 2.72 -46.99 -14.66
C ALA A 742 1.63 -47.48 -13.69
N GLY A 743 1.88 -47.42 -12.38
CA GLY A 743 0.89 -47.64 -11.31
C GLY A 743 0.26 -46.34 -10.78
N SER A 744 0.77 -45.19 -11.21
CA SER A 744 0.52 -43.86 -10.65
C SER A 744 -0.71 -43.12 -11.20
N VAL A 745 -1.01 -43.23 -12.50
CA VAL A 745 -2.10 -42.45 -13.13
C VAL A 745 -3.47 -42.87 -12.61
N GLU A 746 -3.76 -44.16 -12.54
CA GLU A 746 -5.06 -44.65 -12.05
C GLU A 746 -5.22 -44.41 -10.54
N ALA A 747 -4.12 -44.41 -9.78
CA ALA A 747 -4.11 -44.08 -8.37
C ALA A 747 -4.40 -42.59 -8.14
N ILE A 748 -3.80 -41.69 -8.93
CA ILE A 748 -4.10 -40.24 -8.91
C ILE A 748 -5.55 -40.00 -9.31
N ARG A 749 -6.02 -40.63 -10.40
CA ARG A 749 -7.41 -40.53 -10.88
C ARG A 749 -8.41 -40.95 -9.80
N THR A 750 -8.16 -42.10 -9.18
CA THR A 750 -9.02 -42.63 -8.10
C THR A 750 -8.97 -41.73 -6.88
N GLY A 751 -7.78 -41.28 -6.49
CA GLY A 751 -7.58 -40.43 -5.31
C GLY A 751 -8.24 -39.05 -5.43
N LEU A 752 -8.11 -38.38 -6.58
CA LEU A 752 -8.84 -37.13 -6.86
C LEU A 752 -10.35 -37.33 -6.80
N ALA A 753 -10.87 -38.41 -7.41
CA ALA A 753 -12.30 -38.70 -7.37
C ALA A 753 -12.80 -39.02 -5.96
N GLU A 754 -12.06 -39.80 -5.16
CA GLU A 754 -12.40 -40.10 -3.77
C GLU A 754 -12.40 -38.84 -2.90
N ALA A 755 -11.40 -37.98 -3.06
CA ALA A 755 -11.32 -36.72 -2.32
C ALA A 755 -12.46 -35.77 -2.68
N ALA A 756 -12.79 -35.64 -3.97
CA ALA A 756 -13.92 -34.82 -4.42
C ALA A 756 -15.26 -35.33 -3.86
N ASN A 757 -15.53 -36.64 -3.93
CA ASN A 757 -16.75 -37.22 -3.37
C ASN A 757 -16.84 -37.04 -1.84
N ALA A 758 -15.71 -37.14 -1.14
CA ALA A 758 -15.67 -36.96 0.31
C ALA A 758 -15.90 -35.48 0.70
N ALA A 759 -15.41 -34.54 -0.10
CA ALA A 759 -15.66 -33.11 0.08
C ALA A 759 -17.13 -32.77 -0.20
N GLU A 760 -17.68 -33.26 -1.31
CA GLU A 760 -19.10 -33.09 -1.66
C GLU A 760 -20.02 -33.65 -0.56
N SER A 761 -19.68 -34.82 0.01
CA SER A 761 -20.43 -35.39 1.13
C SER A 761 -20.41 -34.48 2.37
N ALA A 762 -19.28 -33.82 2.65
CA ALA A 762 -19.18 -32.88 3.77
C ALA A 762 -20.00 -31.60 3.53
N GLU A 763 -20.07 -31.12 2.29
CA GLU A 763 -20.96 -30.02 1.92
C GLU A 763 -22.43 -30.37 2.08
N GLU A 764 -22.83 -31.58 1.66
CA GLU A 764 -24.19 -32.10 1.85
C GLU A 764 -24.56 -32.16 3.34
N ASP A 765 -23.61 -32.50 4.20
CA ASP A 765 -23.75 -32.48 5.67
C ASP A 765 -23.70 -31.05 6.27
N GLY A 766 -23.37 -30.04 5.47
CA GLY A 766 -23.25 -28.64 5.90
C GLY A 766 -21.96 -28.28 6.63
N ASP A 767 -20.97 -29.17 6.59
CA ASP A 767 -19.64 -28.97 7.15
C ASP A 767 -18.69 -28.42 6.07
N LEU A 768 -18.87 -27.13 5.77
CA LEU A 768 -18.06 -26.42 4.77
C LEU A 768 -16.57 -26.38 5.14
N ASP A 769 -16.24 -26.33 6.44
CA ASP A 769 -14.86 -26.37 6.91
C ASP A 769 -14.20 -27.70 6.55
N ALA A 770 -14.90 -28.82 6.79
CA ALA A 770 -14.39 -30.13 6.44
C ALA A 770 -14.39 -30.40 4.92
N ALA A 771 -15.27 -29.76 4.15
CA ALA A 771 -15.22 -29.78 2.68
C ALA A 771 -13.97 -29.06 2.15
N VAL A 772 -13.71 -27.83 2.61
CA VAL A 772 -12.50 -27.06 2.27
C VAL A 772 -11.24 -27.87 2.60
N ALA A 773 -11.15 -28.41 3.82
CA ALA A 773 -9.98 -29.18 4.25
C ALA A 773 -9.70 -30.42 3.38
N ARG A 774 -10.76 -31.06 2.86
CA ARG A 774 -10.64 -32.22 1.96
C ARG A 774 -10.17 -31.82 0.56
N TYR A 775 -10.74 -30.77 0.00
CA TYR A 775 -10.29 -30.24 -1.29
C TYR A 775 -8.86 -29.71 -1.25
N GLU A 776 -8.47 -28.94 -0.22
CA GLU A 776 -7.09 -28.47 -0.04
C GLU A 776 -6.08 -29.62 0.11
N ARG A 777 -6.49 -30.69 0.81
CA ARG A 777 -5.66 -31.90 0.91
C ARG A 777 -5.49 -32.54 -0.47
N ALA A 778 -6.54 -32.61 -1.28
CA ALA A 778 -6.47 -33.17 -2.62
C ALA A 778 -5.50 -32.36 -3.51
N VAL A 779 -5.64 -31.03 -3.52
CA VAL A 779 -4.76 -30.14 -4.30
C VAL A 779 -3.31 -30.35 -3.88
N ARG A 780 -2.97 -30.22 -2.59
CA ARG A 780 -1.60 -30.41 -2.09
C ARG A 780 -1.00 -31.79 -2.39
N THR A 781 -1.84 -32.83 -2.48
CA THR A 781 -1.37 -34.20 -2.70
C THR A 781 -1.10 -34.50 -4.16
N TYR A 782 -1.88 -33.92 -5.09
CA TYR A 782 -1.91 -34.34 -6.50
C TYR A 782 -1.40 -33.30 -7.50
N ASP A 783 -1.26 -32.02 -7.13
CA ASP A 783 -0.74 -30.95 -7.99
C ASP A 783 0.67 -31.28 -8.52
N ASP A 784 1.62 -31.43 -7.62
CA ASP A 784 3.01 -31.80 -7.88
C ASP A 784 3.20 -33.09 -8.71
N PRO A 785 2.52 -34.23 -8.40
CA PRO A 785 2.61 -35.43 -9.23
C PRO A 785 2.06 -35.28 -10.64
N ILE A 786 0.97 -34.50 -10.83
CA ILE A 786 0.32 -34.33 -12.13
C ILE A 786 1.20 -33.49 -13.07
N GLU A 787 1.85 -32.43 -12.56
CA GLU A 787 2.77 -31.60 -13.35
C GLU A 787 3.96 -32.38 -13.95
N ARG A 788 4.34 -33.50 -13.31
CA ARG A 788 5.46 -34.34 -13.76
C ARG A 788 5.06 -35.38 -14.80
N LEU A 789 3.77 -35.50 -15.14
CA LEU A 789 3.26 -36.46 -16.12
C LEU A 789 3.29 -35.87 -17.54
N ASP A 790 3.59 -36.72 -18.51
CA ASP A 790 3.55 -36.40 -19.94
C ASP A 790 2.47 -37.21 -20.66
N GLY A 791 1.79 -36.61 -21.63
CA GLY A 791 0.86 -37.30 -22.54
C GLY A 791 -0.63 -37.08 -22.24
N PRO A 792 -1.54 -37.84 -22.88
CA PRO A 792 -2.98 -37.57 -22.82
C PRO A 792 -3.60 -37.78 -21.44
N ASP A 793 -3.06 -38.70 -20.63
CA ASP A 793 -3.50 -38.91 -19.24
C ASP A 793 -3.13 -37.72 -18.34
N ALA A 794 -2.02 -37.01 -18.62
CA ALA A 794 -1.62 -35.82 -17.87
C ALA A 794 -2.62 -34.66 -18.05
N ALA A 795 -3.06 -34.43 -19.29
CA ALA A 795 -4.05 -33.40 -19.60
C ALA A 795 -5.43 -33.71 -18.98
N GLU A 796 -5.83 -34.98 -18.95
CA GLU A 796 -7.07 -35.42 -18.28
C GLU A 796 -7.00 -35.16 -16.77
N LEU A 797 -5.89 -35.56 -16.12
CA LEU A 797 -5.71 -35.39 -14.69
C LEU A 797 -5.56 -33.92 -14.28
N ALA A 798 -4.87 -33.11 -15.09
CA ALA A 798 -4.80 -31.66 -14.90
C ALA A 798 -6.21 -31.04 -14.93
N ALA A 799 -7.02 -31.36 -15.95
CA ALA A 799 -8.40 -30.88 -16.01
C ALA A 799 -9.26 -31.35 -14.82
N ALA A 800 -9.03 -32.57 -14.32
CA ALA A 800 -9.72 -33.06 -13.12
C ALA A 800 -9.27 -32.35 -11.84
N LEU A 801 -8.00 -31.99 -11.74
CA LEU A 801 -7.47 -31.18 -10.66
C LEU A 801 -7.99 -29.73 -10.73
N ASP A 802 -8.11 -29.17 -11.93
CA ASP A 802 -8.72 -27.85 -12.16
C ASP A 802 -10.20 -27.84 -11.75
N ASP A 803 -10.96 -28.89 -12.09
CA ASP A 803 -12.33 -29.10 -11.59
C ASP A 803 -12.35 -29.11 -10.03
N VAL A 804 -11.38 -29.77 -9.39
CA VAL A 804 -11.24 -29.79 -7.91
C VAL A 804 -10.88 -28.42 -7.33
N LYS A 805 -9.96 -27.67 -7.96
CA LYS A 805 -9.61 -26.29 -7.57
C LYS A 805 -10.80 -25.35 -7.72
N ALA A 806 -11.59 -25.50 -8.79
CA ALA A 806 -12.81 -24.73 -9.02
C ALA A 806 -13.88 -25.02 -7.97
N GLU A 807 -14.07 -26.28 -7.57
CA GLU A 807 -14.99 -26.60 -6.48
C GLU A 807 -14.47 -26.12 -5.12
N LEU A 808 -13.17 -26.25 -4.84
CA LEU A 808 -12.54 -25.66 -3.63
C LEU A 808 -12.86 -24.17 -3.52
N HIS A 809 -12.68 -23.44 -4.62
CA HIS A 809 -13.01 -22.02 -4.73
C HIS A 809 -14.50 -21.77 -4.46
N ALA A 810 -15.39 -22.56 -5.04
CA ALA A 810 -16.82 -22.42 -4.84
C ALA A 810 -17.23 -22.67 -3.37
N VAL A 811 -16.64 -23.67 -2.72
CA VAL A 811 -16.88 -23.95 -1.29
C VAL A 811 -16.33 -22.85 -0.40
N ARG A 812 -15.11 -22.34 -0.67
CA ARG A 812 -14.54 -21.19 0.06
C ARG A 812 -15.45 -19.98 -0.04
N THR A 813 -15.97 -19.69 -1.23
CA THR A 813 -16.93 -18.60 -1.45
C THR A 813 -18.20 -18.79 -0.60
N ARG A 814 -18.79 -19.99 -0.61
CA ARG A 814 -19.97 -20.32 0.22
C ARG A 814 -19.68 -20.22 1.71
N ARG A 815 -18.49 -20.66 2.15
CA ARG A 815 -18.02 -20.57 3.54
C ARG A 815 -17.94 -19.10 3.98
N ARG A 816 -17.20 -18.26 3.24
CA ARG A 816 -17.08 -16.82 3.53
C ARG A 816 -18.43 -16.10 3.54
N ALA A 817 -19.33 -16.43 2.61
CA ALA A 817 -20.69 -15.89 2.61
C ALA A 817 -21.48 -16.28 3.88
N ARG A 818 -21.36 -17.54 4.32
CA ARG A 818 -21.98 -18.05 5.56
C ARG A 818 -21.39 -17.38 6.80
N ASP A 819 -20.10 -17.15 6.84
CA ASP A 819 -19.43 -16.52 7.99
C ASP A 819 -19.77 -15.03 8.08
N THR A 820 -19.80 -14.33 6.94
CA THR A 820 -20.29 -12.94 6.84
C THR A 820 -21.74 -12.83 7.33
N LEU A 821 -22.60 -13.76 6.92
CA LEU A 821 -23.98 -13.82 7.39
C LEU A 821 -24.06 -14.11 8.89
N ARG A 822 -23.24 -15.04 9.41
CA ARG A 822 -23.14 -15.35 10.84
C ARG A 822 -22.78 -14.12 11.66
N GLU A 823 -21.76 -13.36 11.27
CA GLU A 823 -21.34 -12.16 12.01
C GLU A 823 -22.38 -11.03 11.91
N THR A 824 -23.00 -10.86 10.74
CA THR A 824 -24.10 -9.90 10.56
C THR A 824 -25.27 -10.23 11.49
N LEU A 825 -25.68 -11.52 11.55
CA LEU A 825 -26.73 -12.00 12.44
C LEU A 825 -26.34 -11.86 13.91
N ARG A 826 -25.09 -12.16 14.28
CA ARG A 826 -24.56 -11.99 15.64
C ARG A 826 -24.64 -10.54 16.09
N SER A 827 -24.19 -9.61 15.25
CA SER A 827 -24.22 -8.17 15.50
C SER A 827 -25.65 -7.62 15.57
N ALA A 828 -26.53 -8.08 14.69
CA ALA A 828 -27.95 -7.74 14.69
C ALA A 828 -28.62 -8.20 16.00
N GLU A 829 -28.36 -9.44 16.41
CA GLU A 829 -28.91 -10.04 17.62
C GLU A 829 -28.40 -9.35 18.89
N LYS A 830 -27.10 -9.06 18.96
CA LYS A 830 -26.52 -8.26 20.05
C LYS A 830 -27.23 -6.91 20.18
N SER A 831 -27.45 -6.23 19.05
CA SER A 831 -28.14 -4.95 19.03
C SER A 831 -29.59 -5.06 19.51
N LEU A 832 -30.29 -6.14 19.14
CA LEU A 832 -31.66 -6.39 19.59
C LEU A 832 -31.71 -6.61 21.11
N ARG A 833 -30.80 -7.42 21.66
CA ARG A 833 -30.68 -7.67 23.11
C ARG A 833 -30.41 -6.37 23.88
N GLU A 834 -29.43 -5.58 23.45
CA GLU A 834 -29.13 -4.27 24.05
C GLU A 834 -30.32 -3.29 23.96
N ALA A 835 -31.10 -3.35 22.87
CA ALA A 835 -32.29 -2.51 22.71
C ALA A 835 -33.38 -2.85 23.72
N ILE A 836 -33.61 -4.15 23.95
CA ILE A 836 -34.59 -4.68 24.91
C ILE A 836 -34.17 -4.30 26.34
N ASP A 837 -32.92 -4.52 26.71
CA ASP A 837 -32.42 -4.21 28.06
C ASP A 837 -32.52 -2.70 28.35
N ALA A 838 -32.08 -1.86 27.40
CA ALA A 838 -32.24 -0.41 27.48
C ALA A 838 -33.71 0.03 27.55
N HIS A 839 -34.62 -0.68 26.87
CA HIS A 839 -36.06 -0.39 26.91
C HIS A 839 -36.62 -0.63 28.32
N VAL A 840 -36.30 -1.78 28.90
CA VAL A 840 -36.77 -2.19 30.23
C VAL A 840 -36.31 -1.22 31.31
N GLU A 841 -35.03 -0.83 31.27
CA GLU A 841 -34.42 0.13 32.19
C GLU A 841 -34.86 1.59 31.97
N GLY A 842 -35.64 1.87 30.92
CA GLY A 842 -36.15 3.22 30.61
C GLY A 842 -35.13 4.14 29.91
N ARG A 843 -34.05 3.60 29.34
CA ARG A 843 -33.05 4.32 28.53
C ARG A 843 -33.56 4.55 27.10
N SER A 844 -34.61 5.35 26.95
CA SER A 844 -35.36 5.54 25.68
C SER A 844 -34.50 5.90 24.46
N THR A 845 -33.55 6.83 24.57
CA THR A 845 -32.67 7.22 23.45
C THR A 845 -31.80 6.06 22.96
N LEU A 846 -31.21 5.31 23.89
CA LEU A 846 -30.36 4.17 23.57
C LEU A 846 -31.17 3.02 22.98
N SER A 847 -32.32 2.70 23.60
CA SER A 847 -33.23 1.66 23.12
C SER A 847 -33.67 1.92 21.68
N LYS A 848 -34.09 3.15 21.37
CA LYS A 848 -34.49 3.55 20.01
C LYS A 848 -33.35 3.42 19.00
N LEU A 849 -32.13 3.84 19.37
CA LEU A 849 -30.96 3.70 18.51
C LEU A 849 -30.66 2.22 18.21
N ARG A 850 -30.67 1.37 19.24
CA ARG A 850 -30.33 -0.05 19.12
C ARG A 850 -31.39 -0.85 18.37
N TYR A 851 -32.69 -0.58 18.57
CA TYR A 851 -33.75 -1.20 17.76
C TYR A 851 -33.63 -0.87 16.28
N ARG A 852 -33.34 0.39 15.93
CA ARG A 852 -33.09 0.77 14.53
C ARG A 852 -31.90 0.02 13.96
N GLN A 853 -30.78 -0.01 14.70
CA GLN A 853 -29.59 -0.73 14.28
C GLN A 853 -29.84 -2.23 14.08
N ALA A 854 -30.56 -2.88 14.99
CA ALA A 854 -30.94 -4.29 14.85
C ALA A 854 -31.80 -4.53 13.61
N ARG A 855 -32.84 -3.71 13.40
CA ARG A 855 -33.72 -3.78 12.22
C ARG A 855 -32.93 -3.66 10.92
N ASP A 856 -32.06 -2.65 10.84
CA ASP A 856 -31.30 -2.37 9.62
C ASP A 856 -30.31 -3.52 9.33
N ARG A 857 -29.63 -4.07 10.35
CA ARG A 857 -28.72 -5.21 10.18
C ARG A 857 -29.42 -6.52 9.83
N PHE A 858 -30.58 -6.81 10.42
CA PHE A 858 -31.39 -7.94 9.96
C PHE A 858 -31.90 -7.74 8.53
N GLY A 859 -32.13 -6.49 8.09
CA GLY A 859 -32.36 -6.16 6.69
C GLY A 859 -31.19 -6.57 5.80
N THR A 860 -29.98 -6.14 6.15
CA THR A 860 -28.75 -6.53 5.43
C THR A 860 -28.56 -8.05 5.37
N ALA A 861 -28.85 -8.77 6.46
CA ALA A 861 -28.79 -10.23 6.45
C ALA A 861 -29.80 -10.86 5.48
N LEU A 862 -31.00 -10.29 5.33
CA LEU A 862 -32.00 -10.75 4.37
C LEU A 862 -31.61 -10.48 2.93
N ASP A 863 -30.99 -9.32 2.68
CA ASP A 863 -30.47 -8.98 1.35
C ASP A 863 -29.35 -9.97 0.96
N ALA A 864 -28.42 -10.25 1.88
CA ALA A 864 -27.37 -11.25 1.66
C ALA A 864 -27.92 -12.67 1.43
N ILE A 865 -29.02 -13.03 2.10
CA ILE A 865 -29.73 -14.30 1.86
C ILE A 865 -30.37 -14.35 0.47
N ASP A 866 -30.88 -13.22 -0.04
CA ASP A 866 -31.51 -13.13 -1.36
C ASP A 866 -30.51 -13.12 -2.51
N ASP A 867 -29.31 -12.58 -2.28
CA ASP A 867 -28.24 -12.48 -3.29
C ASP A 867 -27.47 -13.80 -3.48
N ALA A 868 -27.46 -14.67 -2.48
CA ALA A 868 -26.82 -15.99 -2.56
C ALA A 868 -27.67 -16.98 -3.37
N ASP A 869 -27.45 -17.05 -4.69
CA ASP A 869 -28.11 -18.02 -5.56
C ASP A 869 -27.69 -19.45 -5.16
N ALA A 870 -28.58 -20.11 -4.40
CA ALA A 870 -28.56 -21.47 -3.82
C ALA A 870 -28.11 -21.61 -2.34
N ASN A 871 -29.13 -21.68 -1.47
CA ASN A 871 -29.17 -22.16 -0.07
C ASN A 871 -28.65 -21.22 1.04
N VAL A 872 -29.60 -20.57 1.71
CA VAL A 872 -29.63 -20.48 3.18
C VAL A 872 -29.24 -21.86 3.75
N PRO A 873 -28.32 -21.94 4.73
CA PRO A 873 -27.39 -23.06 4.86
C PRO A 873 -28.08 -24.42 5.04
N SER A 874 -27.40 -25.49 4.60
CA SER A 874 -27.79 -26.89 4.84
C SER A 874 -27.93 -27.24 6.32
N SER A 875 -27.49 -26.34 7.23
CA SER A 875 -27.65 -26.40 8.68
C SER A 875 -27.90 -25.01 9.28
N PRO A 876 -28.68 -24.88 10.39
CA PRO A 876 -28.93 -23.59 11.05
C PRO A 876 -27.65 -22.80 11.40
N ILE A 877 -27.71 -21.47 11.29
CA ILE A 877 -26.65 -20.57 11.76
C ILE A 877 -26.87 -20.27 13.23
N GLU A 878 -26.00 -20.81 14.08
CA GLU A 878 -25.94 -20.45 15.49
C GLU A 878 -25.10 -19.19 15.68
N VAL A 879 -25.62 -18.21 16.42
CA VAL A 879 -24.86 -17.03 16.84
C VAL A 879 -24.87 -16.89 18.36
N SER A 880 -23.72 -16.55 18.93
CA SER A 880 -23.54 -16.28 20.35
C SER A 880 -23.24 -14.79 20.57
N PRO A 881 -24.25 -13.91 20.64
CA PRO A 881 -24.05 -12.50 20.94
C PRO A 881 -23.57 -12.36 22.39
N ALA A 882 -22.42 -11.72 22.60
CA ALA A 882 -21.86 -11.52 23.93
C ALA A 882 -22.75 -10.63 24.82
N GLY A 883 -22.97 -11.05 26.07
CA GLY A 883 -23.64 -10.27 27.13
C GLY A 883 -24.61 -11.09 27.98
N GLU A 884 -24.26 -11.37 29.23
CA GLU A 884 -25.20 -11.85 30.24
C GLU A 884 -26.21 -10.74 30.57
N SER A 885 -27.47 -11.12 30.80
CA SER A 885 -28.48 -10.18 31.29
C SER A 885 -28.46 -10.15 32.81
N ASP A 886 -28.19 -8.99 33.40
CA ASP A 886 -28.43 -8.79 34.84
C ASP A 886 -29.94 -8.93 35.20
N LEU A 887 -30.83 -8.98 34.20
CA LEU A 887 -32.27 -9.06 34.36
C LEU A 887 -32.84 -10.49 34.33
N ALA A 888 -32.07 -11.51 33.92
CA ALA A 888 -32.62 -12.86 33.67
C ALA A 888 -33.34 -13.45 34.90
N ASP A 889 -32.76 -13.28 36.09
CA ASP A 889 -33.32 -13.77 37.35
C ASP A 889 -34.22 -12.76 38.08
N ALA A 890 -34.49 -11.59 37.49
CA ALA A 890 -35.26 -10.54 38.15
C ALA A 890 -36.74 -10.96 38.31
N PRO A 891 -37.33 -10.84 39.52
CA PRO A 891 -38.77 -10.98 39.71
C PRO A 891 -39.54 -9.94 38.89
N LEU A 892 -40.66 -10.33 38.27
CA LEU A 892 -41.44 -9.39 37.45
C LEU A 892 -41.99 -8.20 38.26
N ALA A 893 -42.19 -8.38 39.57
CA ALA A 893 -42.61 -7.32 40.48
C ALA A 893 -41.58 -6.18 40.64
N ASP A 894 -40.30 -6.46 40.37
CA ASP A 894 -39.22 -5.47 40.49
C ASP A 894 -39.07 -4.64 39.20
N LEU A 895 -39.79 -4.99 38.13
CA LEU A 895 -39.74 -4.26 36.86
C LEU A 895 -40.54 -2.95 36.92
N PRO A 896 -40.00 -1.85 36.35
CA PRO A 896 -40.67 -0.56 36.39
C PRO A 896 -42.05 -0.57 35.71
N GLY A 897 -43.09 -0.13 36.43
CA GLY A 897 -44.45 -0.03 35.91
C GLY A 897 -45.28 -1.31 36.04
N VAL A 898 -44.76 -2.33 36.71
CA VAL A 898 -45.52 -3.52 37.15
C VAL A 898 -45.94 -3.30 38.60
N SER A 899 -47.25 -3.34 38.87
CA SER A 899 -47.79 -3.26 40.24
C SER A 899 -47.82 -4.65 40.90
N ASP A 900 -47.90 -4.71 42.24
CA ASP A 900 -48.08 -5.99 42.97
C ASP A 900 -49.29 -6.79 42.47
N GLY A 901 -50.37 -6.10 42.05
CA GLY A 901 -51.56 -6.73 41.47
C GLY A 901 -51.29 -7.32 40.09
N ALA A 902 -50.56 -6.59 39.23
CA ALA A 902 -50.12 -7.09 37.93
C ALA A 902 -49.13 -8.25 38.03
N ALA A 903 -48.17 -8.19 38.95
CA ALA A 903 -47.23 -9.27 39.21
C ALA A 903 -47.96 -10.53 39.72
N GLY A 904 -48.96 -10.36 40.59
CA GLY A 904 -49.82 -11.46 41.02
C GLY A 904 -50.60 -12.10 39.86
N ALA A 905 -51.18 -11.30 38.95
CA ALA A 905 -51.90 -11.81 37.79
C ALA A 905 -51.00 -12.55 36.79
N LEU A 906 -49.76 -12.06 36.58
CA LEU A 906 -48.76 -12.72 35.75
C LEU A 906 -48.27 -14.03 36.39
N SER A 907 -48.05 -14.05 37.70
CA SER A 907 -47.69 -15.26 38.46
C SER A 907 -48.81 -16.31 38.43
N GLU A 908 -50.09 -15.91 38.52
CA GLU A 908 -51.22 -16.82 38.33
C GLU A 908 -51.28 -17.43 36.92
N ALA A 909 -50.74 -16.72 35.91
CA ALA A 909 -50.58 -17.20 34.55
C ALA A 909 -49.27 -17.98 34.32
N GLY A 910 -48.44 -18.16 35.36
CA GLY A 910 -47.19 -18.93 35.30
C GLY A 910 -45.94 -18.13 35.01
N PHE A 911 -45.98 -16.79 35.05
CA PHE A 911 -44.82 -15.92 34.85
C PHE A 911 -44.44 -15.23 36.16
N GLU A 912 -43.40 -15.72 36.84
CA GLU A 912 -42.91 -15.15 38.11
C GLU A 912 -41.66 -14.29 37.93
N THR A 913 -40.83 -14.65 36.95
CA THR A 913 -39.50 -14.08 36.67
C THR A 913 -39.36 -13.66 35.20
N VAL A 914 -38.31 -12.90 34.91
CA VAL A 914 -37.94 -12.57 33.52
C VAL A 914 -37.57 -13.82 32.72
N ALA A 915 -36.92 -14.81 33.33
CA ALA A 915 -36.64 -16.10 32.70
C ALA A 915 -37.92 -16.81 32.22
N ASP A 916 -39.03 -16.71 32.97
CA ASP A 916 -40.32 -17.26 32.53
C ASP A 916 -40.85 -16.57 31.25
N LEU A 917 -40.54 -15.28 31.06
CA LEU A 917 -40.87 -14.56 29.83
C LEU A 917 -39.97 -14.98 28.66
N TYR A 918 -38.69 -15.26 28.90
CA TYR A 918 -37.78 -15.80 27.88
C TYR A 918 -38.21 -17.19 27.43
N ALA A 919 -38.67 -18.03 28.37
CA ALA A 919 -39.21 -19.36 28.07
C ALA A 919 -40.54 -19.29 27.31
N ALA A 920 -41.29 -18.21 27.48
CA ALA A 920 -42.54 -17.96 26.75
C ALA A 920 -42.34 -17.55 25.28
N ASN A 921 -41.08 -17.38 24.83
CA ASN A 921 -40.74 -16.89 23.49
C ASN A 921 -41.56 -17.66 22.43
N PRO A 922 -42.47 -16.98 21.72
CA PRO A 922 -43.41 -17.67 20.84
C PRO A 922 -42.63 -18.24 19.65
N ALA A 923 -42.52 -19.57 19.60
CA ALA A 923 -42.13 -20.29 18.39
C ALA A 923 -43.26 -20.17 17.34
N ALA A 924 -42.88 -20.26 16.07
CA ALA A 924 -43.57 -19.74 14.88
C ALA A 924 -45.05 -20.09 14.63
N ASP A 925 -45.72 -20.90 15.47
CA ASP A 925 -47.09 -21.38 15.23
C ASP A 925 -48.07 -21.15 16.39
N ASP A 926 -47.65 -20.57 17.52
CA ASP A 926 -48.55 -20.29 18.65
C ASP A 926 -48.64 -18.78 18.90
N GLU A 927 -49.39 -18.09 18.03
CA GLU A 927 -49.85 -16.74 18.34
C GLU A 927 -50.69 -16.81 19.63
N SER A 928 -50.08 -16.42 20.74
CA SER A 928 -50.74 -15.83 21.90
C SER A 928 -51.82 -16.68 22.58
N GLY A 929 -51.40 -17.60 23.44
CA GLY A 929 -52.29 -18.19 24.44
C GLY A 929 -52.27 -17.40 25.75
N ASP A 930 -51.17 -17.53 26.50
CA ASP A 930 -51.19 -17.21 27.92
C ASP A 930 -50.54 -15.87 28.27
N LEU A 931 -49.38 -15.51 27.71
CA LEU A 931 -48.72 -14.23 28.04
C LEU A 931 -49.52 -13.02 27.55
N ALA A 932 -49.97 -13.03 26.29
CA ALA A 932 -50.76 -11.94 25.74
C ALA A 932 -52.11 -11.78 26.48
N ALA A 933 -52.78 -12.89 26.79
CA ALA A 933 -54.02 -12.87 27.56
C ALA A 933 -53.80 -12.38 29.01
N ALA A 934 -52.69 -12.75 29.64
CA ALA A 934 -52.32 -12.27 30.97
C ALA A 934 -52.01 -10.76 30.96
N LEU A 935 -51.25 -10.28 29.97
CA LEU A 935 -50.95 -8.85 29.79
C LEU A 935 -52.23 -8.04 29.51
N ASP A 936 -53.12 -8.52 28.64
CA ASP A 936 -54.39 -7.85 28.34
C ASP A 936 -55.35 -7.86 29.54
N SER A 937 -55.39 -8.95 30.31
CA SER A 937 -56.19 -9.05 31.53
C SER A 937 -55.70 -8.05 32.59
N ALA A 938 -54.40 -8.01 32.86
CA ALA A 938 -53.81 -7.10 33.83
C ALA A 938 -53.95 -5.63 33.41
N ARG A 939 -53.81 -5.34 32.11
CA ARG A 939 -54.08 -4.01 31.54
C ARG A 939 -55.56 -3.63 31.68
N GLY A 940 -56.48 -4.55 31.41
CA GLY A 940 -57.93 -4.34 31.51
C GLY A 940 -58.41 -4.06 32.94
N GLN A 941 -57.70 -4.59 33.94
CA GLN A 941 -57.94 -4.32 35.36
C GLN A 941 -57.32 -2.99 35.84
N GLY A 942 -56.49 -2.35 35.02
CA GLY A 942 -55.82 -1.08 35.34
C GLY A 942 -54.54 -1.23 36.15
N ASP A 943 -54.04 -2.46 36.31
CA ASP A 943 -52.87 -2.78 37.13
C ASP A 943 -51.54 -2.70 36.37
N LEU A 944 -51.60 -2.52 35.04
CA LEU A 944 -50.46 -2.55 34.12
C LEU A 944 -50.53 -1.39 33.12
N GLU A 945 -49.49 -0.54 33.10
CA GLU A 945 -49.40 0.58 32.15
C GLU A 945 -49.06 0.11 30.73
N ALA A 946 -49.47 0.87 29.70
CA ALA A 946 -49.13 0.54 28.31
C ALA A 946 -47.61 0.46 28.05
N SER A 947 -46.81 1.26 28.77
CA SER A 947 -45.35 1.23 28.69
C SER A 947 -44.76 -0.05 29.30
N ALA A 948 -45.39 -0.61 30.33
CA ALA A 948 -44.98 -1.85 30.97
C ALA A 948 -45.39 -3.07 30.13
N VAL A 949 -46.58 -3.04 29.50
CA VAL A 949 -46.97 -4.06 28.50
C VAL A 949 -45.92 -4.14 27.38
N SER A 950 -45.52 -3.00 26.81
CA SER A 950 -44.51 -2.97 25.75
C SER A 950 -43.16 -3.57 26.20
N ARG A 951 -42.70 -3.26 27.41
CA ARG A 951 -41.44 -3.80 27.97
C ARG A 951 -41.51 -5.30 28.21
N LEU A 952 -42.61 -5.80 28.76
CA LEU A 952 -42.81 -7.24 29.01
C LEU A 952 -42.92 -8.03 27.70
N THR A 953 -43.59 -7.49 26.67
CA THR A 953 -43.61 -8.08 25.33
C THR A 953 -42.21 -8.09 24.71
N ALA A 954 -41.43 -7.01 24.85
CA ALA A 954 -40.06 -6.96 24.34
C ALA A 954 -39.14 -7.99 25.01
N LEU A 955 -39.28 -8.20 26.32
CA LEU A 955 -38.54 -9.23 27.06
C LEU A 955 -38.83 -10.63 26.53
N SER A 956 -40.09 -10.95 26.18
CA SER A 956 -40.41 -12.27 25.60
C SER A 956 -39.80 -12.56 24.23
N TRP A 957 -39.22 -11.57 23.57
CA TRP A 957 -38.54 -11.77 22.29
C TRP A 957 -37.13 -12.32 22.43
N ARG A 958 -36.57 -12.29 23.65
CA ARG A 958 -35.24 -12.80 23.97
C ARG A 958 -35.32 -14.29 24.29
N SER A 959 -34.26 -15.03 23.97
CA SER A 959 -34.08 -16.42 24.39
C SER A 959 -33.28 -16.48 25.70
N ASP A 960 -33.59 -17.48 26.53
CA ASP A 960 -32.84 -17.75 27.78
C ASP A 960 -31.43 -18.33 27.52
N GLY A 961 -31.18 -18.78 26.28
CA GLY A 961 -29.88 -19.32 25.86
C GLY A 961 -28.89 -18.26 25.35
N ASP A 962 -27.61 -18.55 25.57
CA ASP A 962 -26.47 -17.78 25.05
C ASP A 962 -26.41 -17.78 23.52
N THR A 963 -26.96 -18.81 22.88
CA THR A 963 -27.02 -18.97 21.43
C THR A 963 -28.40 -18.65 20.85
N THR A 964 -28.41 -18.22 19.60
CA THR A 964 -29.64 -18.09 18.80
C THR A 964 -29.43 -18.76 17.45
N ALA A 965 -30.31 -19.70 17.13
CA ALA A 965 -30.35 -20.41 15.86
C ALA A 965 -31.16 -19.65 14.82
N PHE A 966 -30.63 -19.53 13.60
CA PHE A 966 -31.35 -19.09 12.42
C PHE A 966 -31.37 -20.24 11.40
N GLY A 967 -32.50 -20.94 11.31
CA GLY A 967 -32.68 -22.09 10.43
C GLY A 967 -33.13 -21.71 9.03
N ASP A 968 -33.90 -20.63 8.89
CA ASP A 968 -34.37 -20.16 7.60
C ASP A 968 -34.48 -18.62 7.51
N ARG A 969 -34.79 -18.13 6.31
CA ARG A 969 -35.06 -16.71 6.06
C ARG A 969 -36.15 -16.15 6.97
N ALA A 970 -37.19 -16.94 7.26
CA ALA A 970 -38.32 -16.47 8.07
C ALA A 970 -37.92 -16.24 9.53
N ASP A 971 -36.91 -16.95 10.06
CA ASP A 971 -36.32 -16.63 11.37
C ASP A 971 -35.74 -15.21 11.40
N VAL A 972 -35.00 -14.84 10.36
CA VAL A 972 -34.37 -13.51 10.24
C VAL A 972 -35.42 -12.42 10.06
N GLU A 973 -36.43 -12.64 9.20
CA GLU A 973 -37.55 -11.71 9.01
C GLU A 973 -38.31 -11.46 10.32
N ARG A 974 -38.57 -12.51 11.11
CA ARG A 974 -39.23 -12.38 12.42
C ARG A 974 -38.42 -11.50 13.38
N ARG A 975 -37.10 -11.66 13.44
CA ARG A 975 -36.25 -10.83 14.30
C ARG A 975 -36.24 -9.37 13.84
N ARG A 976 -36.16 -9.13 12.52
CA ARG A 976 -36.28 -7.78 11.93
C ARG A 976 -37.59 -7.10 12.34
N ASP A 977 -38.70 -7.82 12.24
CA ASP A 977 -40.03 -7.28 12.52
C ASP A 977 -40.25 -7.00 14.01
N ARG A 978 -39.69 -7.84 14.90
CA ARG A 978 -39.63 -7.56 16.34
C ARG A 978 -38.80 -6.30 16.62
N ALA A 979 -37.65 -6.13 15.96
CA ALA A 979 -36.84 -4.92 16.09
C ALA A 979 -37.58 -3.66 15.61
N ALA A 980 -38.31 -3.74 14.50
CA ALA A 980 -39.15 -2.64 14.00
C ALA A 980 -40.31 -2.32 14.97
N THR A 981 -40.97 -3.34 15.52
CA THR A 981 -42.05 -3.17 16.50
C THR A 981 -41.54 -2.52 17.78
N GLY A 982 -40.37 -2.94 18.28
CA GLY A 982 -39.71 -2.32 19.43
C GLY A 982 -39.33 -0.85 19.17
N PHE A 983 -38.79 -0.56 17.98
CA PHE A 983 -38.51 0.81 17.57
C PHE A 983 -39.76 1.71 17.64
N ASP A 984 -40.89 1.25 17.08
CA ASP A 984 -42.14 2.00 17.09
C ASP A 984 -42.72 2.17 18.50
N ALA A 985 -42.56 1.17 19.37
CA ALA A 985 -43.02 1.24 20.76
C ALA A 985 -42.20 2.20 21.65
N THR A 986 -40.97 2.53 21.25
CA THR A 986 -40.11 3.53 21.94
C THR A 986 -40.34 4.97 21.46
N ARG A 987 -41.21 5.17 20.47
CA ARG A 987 -41.54 6.48 19.88
C ARG A 987 -42.70 7.15 20.61
#